data_AF-A0A9E1KLB4-F1
#
_entry.id   AF-A0A9E1KLB4-F1
#
_cell.length_a   1.000
_cell.length_b   1.000
_cell.length_c   1.000
_cell.angle_alpha   90.00
_cell.angle_beta   90.00
_cell.angle_gamma   90.00
#
_symmetry.space_group_name_H-M   'P 1'
#
loop_
_entity.id
_entity.type
_entity.pdbx_description
1 polymer ?
#
loop_
_entity_poly.entity_id
_entity_poly.type
_entity_poly.pdbx_seq_one_letter_code
_entity_poly.pdbx_strand_id
1 'polypeptide(L)'
;MSGVRYLQQFDRRQLFRFFVDGRFHQKYRGWVGYEENESGSTQAMLRGFEYMLDNFDLTGGVTLVHLMGLHRACMFNVITKNPKTQAGEIRFLNAGFVLSKSVTTRASLEDLFRIRGNDNSPMFNTSEFARSASELDIDTLLSAIEGGKRVNYRPWYPKDKPDLTQALAKETNAKAFYYAKHFVQLKLIARLEEVISTFNRDIKLAKEDDEKLLLFSDFARKMDLLHPFADGNCRAIACLLLNHLLMFHGFPPAILYNPNLDVELTAAQFVDEIKTGIENTMKLITDPRAELYGFSVDELNQESTLEFADFSKDFGSKLDNYAEIYATSEHLTEWTGGTWHNKDLPVHFTGAGSHTTVRQGNLYFAVISEWIKGKKDVAAELKRAEDRGARAIILDREEYITNCTVPVLQVDNVDDQMRTIAVQSRQGVDCKAVLLTGTVGKTGGKFILHHILTDQVPAHATLNSTNTRVPTLRSLLNLRPQDKAEIIEVAVGASPSAGVYRGTAVNPDICLFTDIAPNHMNIHGSVETLIAAKSAVVEGLRQGGLCIINRDAELYAGLREAILERRPDALILTFGRHEEAYARLISASYDPANFRWDVQARIAGENYHYTVPLFQEHAPAQSVGLLLTVREMGFNMPQAMASYAKPLDTFESMGRIFKVASSTRSFIFYDQSPRGAIQGFRSAFADLKRFNFTGRKVFLLGGSSTKVDDEFTKTQHNEIAELVNASGVDRLYTTGNFAYHIHDGLSDASVFVKHSDDLDELEKWLDDELQDGDFLFIMGDASLYLGRLGKKMLKKGTCSRLA
;
A
#
# COMPACT_ATOMS: atom_id res chain seq x y z
N MET A 1 3.71 16.04 2.37
CA MET A 1 3.78 14.74 1.66
C MET A 1 5.11 14.62 0.98
N SER A 2 5.60 13.40 0.74
CA SER A 2 6.85 13.22 0.02
C SER A 2 6.71 13.55 -1.48
N GLY A 3 7.85 13.73 -2.12
CA GLY A 3 7.98 13.87 -3.57
C GLY A 3 7.85 12.56 -4.35
N VAL A 4 7.67 11.40 -3.69
CA VAL A 4 7.49 10.12 -4.39
C VAL A 4 6.27 10.16 -5.31
N ARG A 5 5.24 10.94 -4.95
CA ARG A 5 4.05 11.17 -5.79
C ARG A 5 4.38 11.67 -7.20
N TYR A 6 5.44 12.47 -7.36
CA TYR A 6 5.86 12.96 -8.68
C TYR A 6 6.45 11.82 -9.51
N LEU A 7 7.22 10.94 -8.87
CA LEU A 7 7.75 9.75 -9.52
C LEU A 7 6.64 8.74 -9.89
N GLN A 8 5.56 8.68 -9.11
CA GLN A 8 4.38 7.87 -9.44
C GLN A 8 3.62 8.39 -10.66
N GLN A 9 3.57 9.71 -10.85
CA GLN A 9 2.93 10.35 -12.01
C GLN A 9 3.82 10.31 -13.26
N PHE A 10 5.11 10.04 -13.10
CA PHE A 10 6.08 10.05 -14.19
C PHE A 10 5.92 8.84 -15.12
N ASP A 11 6.06 9.07 -16.43
CA ASP A 11 5.99 8.02 -17.45
C ASP A 11 7.04 6.94 -17.22
N ARG A 12 6.57 5.72 -16.93
CA ARG A 12 7.39 4.54 -16.62
C ARG A 12 8.41 4.23 -17.70
N ARG A 13 8.09 4.52 -18.97
CA ARG A 13 8.98 4.27 -20.11
C ARG A 13 10.24 5.13 -20.10
N GLN A 14 10.28 6.17 -19.27
CA GLN A 14 11.34 7.18 -19.25
C GLN A 14 12.06 7.30 -17.91
N LEU A 15 11.85 6.36 -16.99
CA LEU A 15 12.50 6.38 -15.67
C LEU A 15 14.03 6.39 -15.74
N PHE A 16 14.62 5.95 -16.86
CA PHE A 16 16.05 6.05 -17.11
C PHE A 16 16.58 7.49 -17.07
N ARG A 17 15.75 8.50 -17.35
CA ARG A 17 16.17 9.90 -17.39
C ARG A 17 16.68 10.43 -16.05
N PHE A 18 16.36 9.78 -14.93
CA PHE A 18 16.89 10.17 -13.61
C PHE A 18 18.34 9.73 -13.38
N PHE A 19 18.90 8.90 -14.27
CA PHE A 19 20.25 8.37 -14.13
C PHE A 19 21.05 8.24 -15.44
N VAL A 20 20.44 8.49 -16.59
CA VAL A 20 21.11 8.70 -17.87
C VAL A 20 21.22 10.21 -18.10
N ASP A 21 22.44 10.71 -18.24
CA ASP A 21 22.67 12.14 -18.36
C ASP A 21 22.17 12.73 -19.70
N GLY A 22 21.89 14.03 -19.73
CA GLY A 22 21.43 14.73 -20.92
C GLY A 22 22.41 14.72 -22.09
N ARG A 23 23.72 14.58 -21.83
CA ARG A 23 24.75 14.46 -22.88
C ARG A 23 24.64 13.10 -23.57
N PHE A 24 24.31 12.05 -22.82
CA PHE A 24 24.07 10.70 -23.30
C PHE A 24 22.73 10.56 -23.99
N HIS A 25 21.71 11.33 -23.60
CA HIS A 25 20.50 11.44 -24.41
C HIS A 25 20.82 11.89 -25.84
N GLN A 26 21.63 12.94 -26.00
CA GLN A 26 22.06 13.42 -27.33
C GLN A 26 22.96 12.43 -28.06
N LYS A 27 23.92 11.84 -27.35
CA LYS A 27 24.96 11.00 -27.96
C LYS A 27 24.50 9.58 -28.28
N TYR A 28 23.65 9.00 -27.43
CA TYR A 28 23.31 7.57 -27.44
C TYR A 28 21.81 7.30 -27.62
N ARG A 29 21.00 8.34 -27.83
CA ARG A 29 19.55 8.26 -28.11
C ARG A 29 18.77 7.44 -27.07
N GLY A 30 19.06 7.67 -25.80
CA GLY A 30 18.33 7.06 -24.67
C GLY A 30 19.15 6.04 -23.88
N TRP A 31 18.45 5.12 -23.21
CA TRP A 31 19.05 4.16 -22.28
C TRP A 31 19.82 3.01 -22.96
N VAL A 32 19.47 2.66 -24.21
CA VAL A 32 20.08 1.52 -24.93
C VAL A 32 21.58 1.72 -25.09
N GLY A 33 22.01 2.85 -25.67
CA GLY A 33 23.43 3.10 -25.83
C GLY A 33 24.15 3.41 -24.51
N TYR A 34 23.43 3.77 -23.43
CA TYR A 34 24.01 3.80 -22.08
C TYR A 34 24.34 2.37 -21.60
N GLU A 35 23.40 1.45 -21.74
CA GLU A 35 23.55 0.04 -21.37
C GLU A 35 24.60 -0.69 -22.23
N GLU A 36 24.70 -0.39 -23.53
CA GLU A 36 25.76 -0.94 -24.40
C GLU A 36 27.17 -0.52 -23.95
N ASN A 37 27.33 0.72 -23.48
CA ASN A 37 28.61 1.23 -23.02
C ASN A 37 28.96 0.78 -21.59
N GLU A 38 27.96 0.65 -20.71
CA GLU A 38 28.13 0.31 -19.30
C GLU A 38 27.18 -0.84 -18.88
N SER A 39 27.36 -2.01 -19.50
CA SER A 39 26.48 -3.18 -19.29
C SER A 39 26.24 -3.52 -17.81
N GLY A 40 24.96 -3.67 -17.46
CA GLY A 40 24.42 -3.89 -16.13
C GLY A 40 24.01 -2.62 -15.38
N SER A 41 24.37 -1.42 -15.88
CA SER A 41 24.19 -0.18 -15.12
C SER A 41 22.72 0.27 -15.02
N THR A 42 21.92 0.06 -16.06
CA THR A 42 20.49 0.44 -16.04
C THR A 42 19.74 -0.34 -14.95
N GLN A 43 19.93 -1.66 -14.90
CA GLN A 43 19.31 -2.49 -13.87
C GLN A 43 19.80 -2.14 -12.47
N ALA A 44 21.09 -1.84 -12.33
CA ALA A 44 21.66 -1.49 -11.04
C ALA A 44 21.10 -0.15 -10.52
N MET A 45 20.86 0.82 -11.40
CA MET A 45 20.22 2.09 -11.04
C MET A 45 18.77 1.90 -10.61
N LEU A 46 17.99 1.10 -11.33
CA LEU A 46 16.61 0.77 -10.94
C LEU A 46 16.58 0.11 -9.55
N ARG A 47 17.50 -0.83 -9.27
CA ARG A 47 17.68 -1.40 -7.92
C ARG A 47 18.08 -0.38 -6.86
N GLY A 48 18.86 0.63 -7.23
CA GLY A 48 19.16 1.77 -6.36
C GLY A 48 17.91 2.55 -5.97
N PHE A 49 17.02 2.81 -6.94
CA PHE A 49 15.71 3.44 -6.67
C PHE A 49 14.80 2.54 -5.82
N GLU A 50 14.81 1.23 -6.03
CA GLU A 50 14.09 0.27 -5.17
C GLU A 50 14.60 0.30 -3.74
N TYR A 51 15.92 0.30 -3.54
CA TYR A 51 16.56 0.41 -2.22
C TYR A 51 16.17 1.74 -1.54
N MET A 52 16.16 2.83 -2.31
CA MET A 52 15.72 4.13 -1.83
C MET A 52 14.26 4.10 -1.37
N LEU A 53 13.34 3.45 -2.08
CA LEU A 53 11.95 3.31 -1.62
C LEU A 53 11.83 2.48 -0.35
N ASP A 54 12.61 1.40 -0.22
CA ASP A 54 12.64 0.55 0.98
C ASP A 54 13.21 1.29 2.21
N ASN A 55 14.10 2.25 1.97
CA ASN A 55 14.77 3.05 2.99
C ASN A 55 14.41 4.52 2.84
N PHE A 56 13.17 4.81 2.41
CA PHE A 56 12.79 6.17 2.00
C PHE A 56 12.85 7.17 3.16
N ASP A 57 12.66 6.67 4.38
CA ASP A 57 12.69 7.50 5.55
C ASP A 57 14.12 7.97 5.92
N LEU A 58 14.28 9.29 5.97
CA LEU A 58 15.50 9.97 6.42
C LEU A 58 15.25 10.87 7.64
N THR A 59 14.18 10.65 8.42
CA THR A 59 13.86 11.48 9.59
C THR A 59 15.03 11.52 10.59
N GLY A 60 15.68 10.37 10.84
CA GLY A 60 16.86 10.27 11.71
C GLY A 60 18.15 10.81 11.08
N GLY A 61 18.08 11.37 9.88
CA GLY A 61 19.21 11.80 9.06
C GLY A 61 19.77 10.71 8.17
N VAL A 62 20.67 11.10 7.28
CA VAL A 62 21.45 10.18 6.44
C VAL A 62 22.46 9.44 7.31
N THR A 63 22.69 8.16 7.07
CA THR A 63 23.66 7.35 7.82
C THR A 63 24.72 6.77 6.89
N LEU A 64 25.90 6.43 7.45
CA LEU A 64 26.94 5.72 6.70
C LEU A 64 26.43 4.39 6.13
N VAL A 65 25.62 3.66 6.91
CA VAL A 65 25.01 2.40 6.50
C VAL A 65 24.10 2.61 5.29
N HIS A 66 23.30 3.68 5.29
CA HIS A 66 22.44 4.03 4.16
C HIS A 66 23.25 4.27 2.88
N LEU A 67 24.32 5.07 2.97
CA LEU A 67 25.19 5.36 1.81
C LEU A 67 25.87 4.11 1.25
N MET A 68 26.40 3.26 2.13
CA MET A 68 27.03 2.00 1.73
C MET A 68 26.02 1.03 1.11
N GLY A 69 24.80 0.97 1.66
CA GLY A 69 23.70 0.16 1.13
C GLY A 69 23.23 0.65 -0.24
N LEU A 70 23.08 1.95 -0.39
CA LEU A 70 22.71 2.60 -1.65
C LEU A 70 23.77 2.30 -2.72
N HIS A 71 25.06 2.58 -2.46
CA HIS A 71 26.13 2.24 -3.40
C HIS A 71 26.17 0.74 -3.72
N ARG A 72 25.94 -0.14 -2.74
CA ARG A 72 25.88 -1.59 -2.98
C ARG A 72 24.76 -1.96 -3.96
N ALA A 73 23.56 -1.38 -3.80
CA ALA A 73 22.44 -1.62 -4.70
C ALA A 73 22.76 -1.18 -6.14
N CYS A 74 23.43 -0.04 -6.30
CA CYS A 74 23.80 0.56 -7.59
C CYS A 74 24.94 -0.15 -8.33
N MET A 75 25.63 -1.06 -7.64
CA MET A 75 26.75 -1.81 -8.20
C MET A 75 26.43 -3.31 -8.31
N PHE A 76 25.18 -3.70 -8.02
CA PHE A 76 24.76 -5.09 -8.12
C PHE A 76 24.82 -5.56 -9.58
N ASN A 77 25.59 -6.62 -9.85
CA ASN A 77 25.84 -7.19 -11.18
C ASN A 77 26.45 -6.23 -12.21
N VAL A 78 26.98 -5.07 -11.80
CA VAL A 78 27.72 -4.18 -12.71
C VAL A 78 29.07 -4.81 -13.05
N ILE A 79 29.33 -5.02 -14.35
CA ILE A 79 30.57 -5.63 -14.83
C ILE A 79 31.63 -4.53 -14.95
N THR A 80 32.47 -4.39 -13.91
CA THR A 80 33.55 -3.39 -13.88
C THR A 80 34.88 -3.97 -14.35
N LYS A 81 35.65 -3.17 -15.10
CA LYS A 81 37.02 -3.50 -15.55
C LYS A 81 38.06 -3.30 -14.44
N ASN A 82 37.67 -2.78 -13.26
CA ASN A 82 38.54 -2.42 -12.15
C ASN A 82 38.20 -3.24 -10.88
N PRO A 83 38.76 -4.45 -10.69
CA PRO A 83 38.35 -5.41 -9.66
C PRO A 83 38.83 -5.07 -8.23
N LYS A 84 39.14 -3.80 -7.93
CA LYS A 84 39.93 -3.42 -6.75
C LYS A 84 39.14 -3.32 -5.44
N THR A 85 37.81 -3.27 -5.46
CA THR A 85 36.96 -3.14 -4.26
C THR A 85 35.60 -3.81 -4.45
N GLN A 86 34.99 -4.26 -3.35
CA GLN A 86 33.63 -4.81 -3.37
C GLN A 86 32.54 -3.73 -3.34
N ALA A 87 31.34 -4.06 -3.78
CA ALA A 87 30.19 -3.16 -3.76
C ALA A 87 29.83 -2.73 -2.32
N GLY A 88 29.86 -1.41 -2.07
CA GLY A 88 29.60 -0.80 -0.77
C GLY A 88 30.84 -0.69 0.11
N GLU A 89 32.01 -1.06 -0.39
CA GLU A 89 33.28 -0.93 0.32
C GLU A 89 33.88 0.47 0.15
N ILE A 90 34.25 1.12 1.26
CA ILE A 90 34.98 2.39 1.23
C ILE A 90 36.34 2.19 0.57
N ARG A 91 36.74 3.10 -0.32
CA ARG A 91 38.01 3.00 -1.04
C ARG A 91 39.19 3.04 -0.07
N PHE A 92 40.26 2.36 -0.44
CA PHE A 92 41.54 2.40 0.27
C PHE A 92 42.70 2.82 -0.62
N LEU A 93 42.41 3.13 -1.89
CA LEU A 93 43.38 3.66 -2.86
C LEU A 93 43.04 5.11 -3.16
N ASN A 94 44.06 5.86 -3.59
CA ASN A 94 43.85 7.21 -4.07
C ASN A 94 43.01 7.19 -5.37
N ALA A 95 42.19 8.22 -5.55
CA ALA A 95 41.35 8.42 -6.73
C ALA A 95 41.69 9.78 -7.37
N GLY A 96 41.07 10.09 -8.50
CA GLY A 96 41.19 11.41 -9.10
C GLY A 96 40.43 11.53 -10.40
N PHE A 97 39.98 12.74 -10.68
CA PHE A 97 39.27 13.10 -11.91
C PHE A 97 39.83 14.42 -12.47
N VAL A 98 39.68 14.58 -13.78
CA VAL A 98 40.23 15.72 -14.51
C VAL A 98 39.26 16.87 -14.44
N LEU A 99 39.74 18.07 -14.08
CA LEU A 99 38.93 19.28 -14.16
C LEU A 99 38.74 19.70 -15.62
N SER A 100 37.50 19.98 -16.00
CA SER A 100 37.14 20.42 -17.35
C SER A 100 37.45 21.90 -17.57
N LYS A 101 38.11 22.19 -18.69
CA LYS A 101 38.33 23.57 -19.17
C LYS A 101 37.03 24.31 -19.47
N SER A 102 35.98 23.62 -19.92
CA SER A 102 34.74 24.26 -20.37
C SER A 102 33.78 24.64 -19.24
N VAL A 103 34.06 24.19 -18.01
CA VAL A 103 33.16 24.35 -16.86
C VAL A 103 33.87 25.01 -15.67
N THR A 104 35.14 24.70 -15.44
CA THR A 104 35.88 25.24 -14.29
C THR A 104 35.94 26.77 -14.35
N THR A 105 35.47 27.43 -13.29
CA THR A 105 35.50 28.89 -13.15
C THR A 105 36.33 29.29 -11.94
N ARG A 106 36.71 30.57 -11.85
CA ARG A 106 37.30 31.12 -10.61
C ARG A 106 36.45 30.81 -9.38
N ALA A 107 35.14 31.06 -9.47
CA ALA A 107 34.23 30.86 -8.34
C ALA A 107 34.15 29.39 -7.90
N SER A 108 34.17 28.44 -8.83
CA SER A 108 34.18 27.01 -8.47
C SER A 108 35.51 26.55 -7.89
N LEU A 109 36.65 27.12 -8.33
CA LEU A 109 37.94 26.88 -7.69
C LEU A 109 38.01 27.48 -6.27
N GLU A 110 37.49 28.69 -6.06
CA GLU A 110 37.39 29.31 -4.74
C GLU A 110 36.57 28.47 -3.78
N ASP A 111 35.43 27.95 -4.24
CA ASP A 111 34.58 27.07 -3.44
C ASP A 111 35.25 25.71 -3.17
N LEU A 112 35.96 25.15 -4.14
CA LEU A 112 36.76 23.93 -3.96
C LEU A 112 37.87 24.13 -2.91
N PHE A 113 38.57 25.27 -2.97
CA PHE A 113 39.61 25.63 -2.00
C PHE A 113 39.02 25.84 -0.61
N ARG A 114 37.83 26.45 -0.50
CA ARG A 114 37.08 26.57 0.75
C ARG A 114 36.76 25.20 1.36
N ILE A 115 36.28 24.25 0.57
CA ILE A 115 35.96 22.88 1.02
C ILE A 115 37.22 22.16 1.53
N ARG A 116 38.35 22.35 0.85
CA ARG A 116 39.63 21.67 1.15
C ARG A 116 40.56 22.46 2.09
N GLY A 117 40.17 23.67 2.49
CA GLY A 117 41.03 24.66 3.12
C GLY A 117 41.68 24.21 4.43
N ASN A 118 41.01 23.32 5.18
CA ASN A 118 41.40 22.97 6.54
C ASN A 118 42.04 21.57 6.68
N ASP A 119 42.25 20.83 5.59
CA ASP A 119 42.70 19.44 5.68
C ASP A 119 44.21 19.22 5.45
N ASN A 120 44.93 20.25 4.99
CA ASN A 120 46.38 20.24 4.75
C ASN A 120 46.87 19.05 3.89
N SER A 121 46.04 18.58 2.96
CA SER A 121 46.37 17.51 2.01
C SER A 121 46.50 18.05 0.59
N PRO A 122 47.31 17.43 -0.29
CA PRO A 122 47.44 17.87 -1.67
C PRO A 122 46.10 17.87 -2.41
N MET A 123 45.78 18.95 -3.13
CA MET A 123 44.52 19.08 -3.87
C MET A 123 44.56 18.45 -5.26
N PHE A 124 45.76 18.27 -5.83
CA PHE A 124 45.91 17.78 -7.20
C PHE A 124 47.00 16.69 -7.28
N ASN A 125 46.80 15.74 -8.19
CA ASN A 125 47.77 14.69 -8.51
C ASN A 125 48.87 15.18 -9.48
N THR A 126 48.66 16.34 -10.14
CA THR A 126 49.65 16.97 -11.02
C THR A 126 50.80 17.52 -10.18
N SER A 127 52.03 17.07 -10.42
CA SER A 127 53.21 17.36 -9.58
C SER A 127 53.42 18.85 -9.26
N GLU A 128 53.18 19.72 -10.23
CA GLU A 128 53.29 21.19 -10.07
C GLU A 128 52.27 21.77 -9.07
N PHE A 129 51.08 21.17 -8.99
CA PHE A 129 49.96 21.60 -8.15
C PHE A 129 49.72 20.65 -6.96
N ALA A 130 50.66 19.75 -6.67
CA ALA A 130 50.54 18.76 -5.59
C ALA A 130 50.80 19.38 -4.20
N ARG A 131 50.04 20.43 -3.87
CA ARG A 131 50.14 21.22 -2.63
C ARG A 131 48.77 21.37 -1.99
N SER A 132 48.74 21.82 -0.74
CA SER A 132 47.50 22.10 -0.03
C SER A 132 46.81 23.37 -0.53
N ALA A 133 45.52 23.53 -0.23
CA ALA A 133 44.73 24.69 -0.66
C ALA A 133 45.35 26.04 -0.26
N SER A 134 45.97 26.12 0.92
CA SER A 134 46.61 27.33 1.45
C SER A 134 47.93 27.69 0.77
N GLU A 135 48.51 26.77 -0.02
CA GLU A 135 49.79 26.92 -0.71
C GLU A 135 49.64 27.11 -2.23
N LEU A 136 48.41 27.03 -2.73
CA LEU A 136 48.08 27.15 -4.15
C LEU A 136 47.52 28.54 -4.46
N ASP A 137 47.87 29.02 -5.65
CA ASP A 137 47.32 30.26 -6.21
C ASP A 137 46.24 29.91 -7.24
N ILE A 138 45.04 30.45 -7.06
CA ILE A 138 43.87 30.15 -7.90
C ILE A 138 44.10 30.63 -9.33
N ASP A 139 44.74 31.79 -9.50
CA ASP A 139 44.91 32.44 -10.81
C ASP A 139 45.89 31.65 -11.70
N THR A 140 46.98 31.17 -11.10
CA THR A 140 47.94 30.28 -11.74
C THR A 140 47.29 28.97 -12.16
N LEU A 141 46.47 28.38 -11.28
CA LEU A 141 45.76 27.14 -11.57
C LEU A 141 44.74 27.32 -12.70
N LEU A 142 43.94 28.37 -12.63
CA LEU A 142 42.92 28.70 -13.63
C LEU A 142 43.57 28.92 -15.00
N SER A 143 44.64 29.72 -15.06
CA SER A 143 45.40 29.96 -16.30
C SER A 143 45.95 28.67 -16.91
N ALA A 144 46.38 27.72 -16.07
CA ALA A 144 46.85 26.43 -16.54
C ALA A 144 45.71 25.59 -17.14
N ILE A 145 44.54 25.55 -16.50
CA ILE A 145 43.35 24.85 -17.00
C ILE A 145 42.86 25.48 -18.31
N GLU A 146 42.77 26.80 -18.37
CA GLU A 146 42.39 27.56 -19.57
C GLU A 146 43.39 27.38 -20.72
N GLY A 147 44.68 27.26 -20.39
CA GLY A 147 45.76 26.89 -21.31
C GLY A 147 45.69 25.45 -21.83
N GLY A 148 44.71 24.65 -21.40
CA GLY A 148 44.50 23.28 -21.85
C GLY A 148 45.31 22.24 -21.07
N LYS A 149 45.95 22.63 -19.96
CA LYS A 149 46.69 21.69 -19.12
C LYS A 149 45.72 20.75 -18.40
N ARG A 150 46.03 19.46 -18.43
CA ARG A 150 45.27 18.44 -17.71
C ARG A 150 45.58 18.50 -16.21
N VAL A 151 44.67 19.09 -15.43
CA VAL A 151 44.75 19.12 -13.97
C VAL A 151 43.85 18.03 -13.39
N ASN A 152 44.44 17.12 -12.61
CA ASN A 152 43.72 16.00 -12.00
C ASN A 152 43.49 16.30 -10.51
N TYR A 153 42.25 16.57 -10.13
CA TYR A 153 41.85 16.76 -8.74
C TYR A 153 42.11 15.48 -7.94
N ARG A 154 42.64 15.67 -6.73
CA ARG A 154 42.94 14.61 -5.77
C ARG A 154 41.92 14.73 -4.63
N PRO A 155 40.92 13.82 -4.57
CA PRO A 155 40.04 13.68 -3.41
C PRO A 155 40.85 13.53 -2.13
N TRP A 156 40.23 13.89 -1.00
CA TRP A 156 40.90 13.78 0.30
C TRP A 156 41.49 12.39 0.49
N TYR A 157 42.74 12.33 0.94
CA TYR A 157 43.43 11.09 1.25
C TYR A 157 44.33 11.31 2.47
N PRO A 158 44.38 10.36 3.41
CA PRO A 158 45.27 10.48 4.56
C PRO A 158 46.72 10.67 4.09
N LYS A 159 47.47 11.55 4.78
CA LYS A 159 48.83 11.93 4.40
C LYS A 159 49.70 10.71 4.10
N ASP A 160 50.42 10.79 2.98
CA ASP A 160 51.31 9.75 2.48
C ASP A 160 52.42 9.47 3.52
N LYS A 161 52.28 8.37 4.28
CA LYS A 161 53.40 7.78 5.03
C LYS A 161 54.14 6.84 4.08
N PRO A 162 55.48 6.89 3.96
CA PRO A 162 56.24 6.00 3.07
C PRO A 162 55.86 4.52 3.20
N ASP A 163 55.68 4.06 4.44
CA ASP A 163 55.28 2.68 4.75
C ASP A 163 53.87 2.32 4.23
N LEU A 164 52.97 3.31 4.15
CA LEU A 164 51.59 3.12 3.72
C LEU A 164 51.51 2.91 2.20
N THR A 165 52.26 3.69 1.42
CA THR A 165 52.31 3.56 -0.04
C THR A 165 52.92 2.23 -0.46
N GLN A 166 54.05 1.85 0.13
CA GLN A 166 54.70 0.55 -0.13
C GLN A 166 53.81 -0.63 0.30
N ALA A 167 53.14 -0.52 1.45
CA ALA A 167 52.21 -1.56 1.90
C ALA A 167 51.02 -1.74 0.97
N LEU A 168 50.41 -0.65 0.49
CA LEU A 168 49.25 -0.70 -0.41
C LEU A 168 49.62 -1.14 -1.84
N ALA A 169 50.86 -0.92 -2.27
CA ALA A 169 51.41 -1.46 -3.51
C ALA A 169 51.70 -2.98 -3.46
N LYS A 170 51.46 -3.63 -2.31
CA LYS A 170 51.83 -5.04 -2.04
C LYS A 170 53.33 -5.31 -2.15
N GLU A 171 54.17 -4.28 -1.95
CA GLU A 171 55.62 -4.39 -1.97
C GLU A 171 56.19 -4.89 -0.61
N THR A 172 55.31 -5.12 0.36
CA THR A 172 55.64 -5.68 1.68
C THR A 172 54.86 -6.98 1.94
N ASN A 173 54.54 -7.32 3.20
CA ASN A 173 53.79 -8.54 3.54
C ASN A 173 52.27 -8.29 3.62
N ALA A 174 51.48 -9.37 3.56
CA ALA A 174 50.02 -9.29 3.59
C ALA A 174 49.45 -8.58 4.83
N LYS A 175 50.07 -8.77 6.01
CA LYS A 175 49.63 -8.11 7.26
C LYS A 175 49.78 -6.59 7.16
N ALA A 176 50.89 -6.11 6.60
CA ALA A 176 51.12 -4.69 6.37
C ALA A 176 50.12 -4.11 5.36
N PHE A 177 49.82 -4.83 4.28
CA PHE A 177 48.77 -4.44 3.33
C PHE A 177 47.39 -4.28 4.01
N TYR A 178 46.94 -5.28 4.77
CA TYR A 178 45.63 -5.21 5.42
C TYR A 178 45.55 -4.13 6.50
N TYR A 179 46.64 -3.91 7.24
CA TYR A 179 46.73 -2.81 8.20
C TYR A 179 46.62 -1.44 7.51
N ALA A 180 47.39 -1.23 6.44
CA ALA A 180 47.35 0.01 5.67
C ALA A 180 45.98 0.24 5.03
N LYS A 181 45.39 -0.80 4.44
CA LYS A 181 44.02 -0.77 3.89
C LYS A 181 43.01 -0.34 4.96
N HIS A 182 43.01 -1.00 6.11
CA HIS A 182 42.07 -0.69 7.19
C HIS A 182 42.27 0.71 7.77
N PHE A 183 43.52 1.14 7.94
CA PHE A 183 43.85 2.48 8.40
C PHE A 183 43.28 3.57 7.47
N VAL A 184 43.44 3.42 6.16
CA VAL A 184 42.91 4.38 5.18
C VAL A 184 41.38 4.40 5.24
N GLN A 185 40.75 3.23 5.26
CA GLN A 185 39.29 3.12 5.33
C GLN A 185 38.73 3.79 6.58
N LEU A 186 39.31 3.56 7.77
CA LEU A 186 38.88 4.23 9.00
C LEU A 186 39.01 5.76 8.93
N LYS A 187 40.07 6.27 8.31
CA LYS A 187 40.27 7.71 8.13
C LYS A 187 39.27 8.33 7.16
N LEU A 188 38.92 7.63 6.10
CA LEU A 188 37.87 8.06 5.16
C LEU A 188 36.48 7.99 5.82
N ILE A 189 36.19 6.93 6.58
CA ILE A 189 34.94 6.82 7.34
C ILE A 189 34.77 8.01 8.29
N ALA A 190 35.81 8.37 9.05
CA ALA A 190 35.73 9.51 9.96
C ALA A 190 35.42 10.85 9.24
N ARG A 191 35.99 11.07 8.04
CA ARG A 191 35.66 12.24 7.22
C ARG A 191 34.26 12.19 6.66
N LEU A 192 33.81 11.01 6.25
CA LEU A 192 32.46 10.80 5.74
C LEU A 192 31.41 11.08 6.82
N GLU A 193 31.64 10.58 8.04
CA GLU A 193 30.78 10.84 9.20
C GLU A 193 30.75 12.33 9.60
N GLU A 194 31.85 13.06 9.46
CA GLU A 194 31.90 14.52 9.67
C GLU A 194 30.99 15.27 8.68
N VAL A 195 31.02 14.91 7.40
CA VAL A 195 30.16 15.49 6.36
C VAL A 195 28.68 15.16 6.63
N ILE A 196 28.37 13.90 6.95
CA ILE A 196 27.02 13.44 7.28
C ILE A 196 26.47 14.16 8.51
N SER A 197 27.25 14.23 9.59
CA SER A 197 26.85 14.87 10.85
C SER A 197 26.57 16.36 10.66
N THR A 198 27.39 17.04 9.86
CA THR A 198 27.18 18.45 9.50
C THR A 198 25.87 18.63 8.74
N PHE A 199 25.64 17.85 7.68
CA PHE A 199 24.40 17.91 6.91
C PHE A 199 23.16 17.64 7.77
N ASN A 200 23.17 16.54 8.54
CA ASN A 200 22.04 16.14 9.39
C ASN A 200 21.71 17.18 10.47
N ARG A 201 22.71 17.92 10.97
CA ARG A 201 22.49 19.03 11.91
C ARG A 201 21.87 20.22 11.18
N ASP A 202 22.45 20.62 10.06
CA ASP A 202 22.10 21.87 9.40
C ASP A 202 20.73 21.78 8.70
N ILE A 203 20.36 20.62 8.15
CA ILE A 203 19.05 20.40 7.50
C ILE A 203 17.88 20.49 8.47
N LYS A 204 18.08 20.19 9.75
CA LYS A 204 17.06 20.34 10.81
C LYS A 204 16.76 21.80 11.14
N LEU A 205 17.70 22.71 10.83
CA LEU A 205 17.57 24.14 11.10
C LEU A 205 17.01 24.91 9.90
N ALA A 206 17.13 24.35 8.69
CA ALA A 206 16.65 24.95 7.45
C ALA A 206 15.11 25.03 7.42
N LYS A 207 14.59 26.19 7.06
CA LYS A 207 13.14 26.44 6.99
C LYS A 207 12.69 26.66 5.57
N GLU A 208 13.44 27.49 4.85
CA GLU A 208 13.12 27.88 3.48
C GLU A 208 13.59 26.82 2.48
N ASP A 209 12.88 26.73 1.36
CA ASP A 209 13.19 25.72 0.35
C ASP A 209 14.56 25.96 -0.32
N ASP A 210 14.94 27.21 -0.55
CA ASP A 210 16.26 27.55 -1.09
C ASP A 210 17.41 27.17 -0.13
N GLU A 211 17.19 27.26 1.19
CA GLU A 211 18.18 26.81 2.19
C GLU A 211 18.37 25.29 2.11
N LYS A 212 17.26 24.54 1.99
CA LYS A 212 17.30 23.07 1.86
C LYS A 212 18.01 22.64 0.57
N LEU A 213 17.68 23.26 -0.56
CA LEU A 213 18.31 22.98 -1.84
C LEU A 213 19.82 23.25 -1.81
N LEU A 214 20.24 24.34 -1.16
CA LEU A 214 21.66 24.65 -0.97
C LEU A 214 22.37 23.59 -0.12
N LEU A 215 21.73 23.10 0.94
CA LEU A 215 22.27 22.02 1.77
C LEU A 215 22.35 20.69 1.01
N PHE A 216 21.35 20.34 0.19
CA PHE A 216 21.39 19.14 -0.65
C PHE A 216 22.52 19.22 -1.67
N SER A 217 22.66 20.38 -2.31
CA SER A 217 23.73 20.70 -3.25
C SER A 217 25.10 20.55 -2.59
N ASP A 218 25.35 21.25 -1.48
CA ASP A 218 26.64 21.20 -0.77
C ASP A 218 26.96 19.78 -0.24
N PHE A 219 25.96 19.05 0.24
CA PHE A 219 26.14 17.67 0.71
C PHE A 219 26.50 16.70 -0.41
N ALA A 220 25.73 16.70 -1.51
CA ALA A 220 26.02 15.85 -2.67
C ALA A 220 27.42 16.16 -3.23
N ARG A 221 27.76 17.45 -3.36
CA ARG A 221 29.08 17.90 -3.83
C ARG A 221 30.22 17.44 -2.93
N LYS A 222 30.10 17.61 -1.60
CA LYS A 222 31.13 17.14 -0.66
C LYS A 222 31.31 15.63 -0.72
N MET A 223 30.22 14.89 -0.92
CA MET A 223 30.27 13.44 -1.09
C MET A 223 31.01 13.04 -2.37
N ASP A 224 30.74 13.71 -3.50
CA ASP A 224 31.43 13.40 -4.75
C ASP A 224 32.90 13.84 -4.74
N LEU A 225 33.21 15.02 -4.17
CA LEU A 225 34.58 15.52 -3.95
C LEU A 225 35.41 14.64 -3.00
N LEU A 226 34.78 14.01 -1.99
CA LEU A 226 35.44 13.05 -1.12
C LEU A 226 35.66 11.70 -1.83
N HIS A 227 34.76 11.38 -2.76
CA HIS A 227 34.75 10.18 -3.59
C HIS A 227 34.90 8.90 -2.74
N PRO A 228 34.00 8.61 -1.78
CA PRO A 228 34.20 7.57 -0.77
C PRO A 228 34.30 6.14 -1.35
N PHE A 229 33.75 5.90 -2.52
CA PHE A 229 33.79 4.60 -3.21
C PHE A 229 34.84 4.60 -4.33
N ALA A 230 35.27 3.43 -4.80
CA ALA A 230 36.28 3.36 -5.86
C ALA A 230 35.70 3.43 -7.28
N ASP A 231 34.39 3.19 -7.44
CA ASP A 231 33.66 3.14 -8.72
C ASP A 231 32.19 3.57 -8.47
N GLY A 232 31.45 3.96 -9.51
CA GLY A 232 30.01 4.25 -9.42
C GLY A 232 29.59 5.36 -8.46
N ASN A 233 30.49 6.27 -8.09
CA ASN A 233 30.26 7.27 -7.03
C ASN A 233 29.13 8.26 -7.38
N CYS A 234 29.17 8.84 -8.58
CA CYS A 234 28.14 9.75 -9.10
C CYS A 234 26.75 9.08 -9.14
N ARG A 235 26.67 7.80 -9.55
CA ARG A 235 25.41 7.02 -9.57
C ARG A 235 24.75 6.97 -8.19
N ALA A 236 25.55 6.70 -7.15
CA ALA A 236 25.04 6.61 -5.78
C ALA A 236 24.69 8.00 -5.20
N ILE A 237 25.53 9.01 -5.41
CA ILE A 237 25.40 10.30 -4.74
C ILE A 237 24.49 11.27 -5.51
N ALA A 238 24.84 11.59 -6.75
CA ALA A 238 24.13 12.61 -7.52
C ALA A 238 22.79 12.09 -8.09
N CYS A 239 22.75 10.84 -8.57
CA CYS A 239 21.52 10.32 -9.19
C CYS A 239 20.50 9.80 -8.17
N LEU A 240 20.94 9.30 -7.02
CA LEU A 240 20.07 8.59 -6.08
C LEU A 240 19.94 9.30 -4.73
N LEU A 241 21.05 9.56 -4.03
CA LEU A 241 20.99 10.23 -2.73
C LEU A 241 20.37 11.63 -2.85
N LEU A 242 20.75 12.42 -3.85
CA LEU A 242 20.13 13.73 -4.10
C LEU A 242 18.63 13.60 -4.34
N ASN A 243 18.21 12.70 -5.23
CA ASN A 243 16.78 12.48 -5.51
C ASN A 243 16.02 11.95 -4.30
N HIS A 244 16.66 11.13 -3.46
CA HIS A 244 16.12 10.68 -2.18
C HIS A 244 15.89 11.86 -1.24
N LEU A 245 16.88 12.75 -1.09
CA LEU A 245 16.76 13.96 -0.26
C LEU A 245 15.67 14.89 -0.78
N LEU A 246 15.65 15.17 -2.08
CA LEU A 246 14.61 15.97 -2.72
C LEU A 246 13.22 15.41 -2.40
N MET A 247 12.99 14.14 -2.71
CA MET A 247 11.69 13.53 -2.49
C MET A 247 11.32 13.43 -1.01
N PHE A 248 12.25 13.09 -0.12
CA PHE A 248 11.96 13.00 1.31
C PHE A 248 11.48 14.35 1.88
N HIS A 249 12.06 15.44 1.38
CA HIS A 249 11.68 16.81 1.75
C HIS A 249 10.58 17.43 0.87
N GLY A 250 9.92 16.63 0.03
CA GLY A 250 8.71 17.05 -0.71
C GLY A 250 8.95 17.66 -2.10
N PHE A 251 10.21 17.78 -2.53
CA PHE A 251 10.55 18.26 -3.87
C PHE A 251 10.34 17.17 -4.93
N PRO A 252 10.02 17.53 -6.19
CA PRO A 252 10.14 16.59 -7.29
C PRO A 252 11.59 16.07 -7.42
N PRO A 253 11.79 14.81 -7.86
CA PRO A 253 13.13 14.37 -8.26
C PRO A 253 13.61 15.20 -9.46
N ALA A 254 14.92 15.38 -9.60
CA ALA A 254 15.54 16.22 -10.62
C ALA A 254 16.14 15.38 -11.76
N ILE A 255 15.82 15.75 -13.01
CA ILE A 255 16.46 15.22 -14.22
C ILE A 255 17.62 16.15 -14.61
N LEU A 256 18.81 15.86 -14.07
CA LEU A 256 20.02 16.66 -14.27
C LEU A 256 20.56 16.53 -15.70
N TYR A 257 21.06 17.63 -16.27
CA TYR A 257 21.72 17.61 -17.58
C TYR A 257 23.05 16.87 -17.52
N ASN A 258 23.85 17.12 -16.49
CA ASN A 258 25.08 16.38 -16.25
C ASN A 258 25.31 16.18 -14.74
N PRO A 259 25.03 14.98 -14.20
CA PRO A 259 25.17 14.69 -12.77
C PRO A 259 26.64 14.62 -12.31
N ASN A 260 27.62 14.69 -13.22
CA ASN A 260 29.06 14.73 -12.90
C ASN A 260 29.63 16.16 -12.78
N LEU A 261 28.80 17.22 -12.89
CA LEU A 261 29.26 18.62 -12.77
C LEU A 261 29.32 19.15 -11.33
N ASP A 262 28.79 18.40 -10.38
CA ASP A 262 28.71 18.78 -8.98
C ASP A 262 30.11 19.11 -8.40
N VAL A 263 31.16 18.43 -8.87
CA VAL A 263 32.55 18.73 -8.49
C VAL A 263 33.17 19.97 -9.16
N GLU A 264 32.54 20.53 -10.20
CA GLU A 264 33.08 21.65 -11.01
C GLU A 264 32.26 22.94 -10.94
N LEU A 265 31.02 22.88 -10.43
CA LEU A 265 30.15 24.03 -10.16
C LEU A 265 30.29 24.50 -8.71
N THR A 266 29.90 25.74 -8.42
CA THR A 266 29.66 26.19 -7.03
C THR A 266 28.37 25.59 -6.48
N ALA A 267 28.17 25.63 -5.15
CA ALA A 267 26.94 25.11 -4.54
C ALA A 267 25.69 25.82 -5.09
N ALA A 268 25.77 27.14 -5.29
CA ALA A 268 24.68 27.94 -5.85
C ALA A 268 24.40 27.56 -7.32
N GLN A 269 25.43 27.43 -8.15
CA GLN A 269 25.25 27.00 -9.55
C GLN A 269 24.67 25.59 -9.65
N PHE A 270 25.04 24.68 -8.75
CA PHE A 270 24.45 23.35 -8.73
C PHE A 270 23.00 23.36 -8.21
N VAL A 271 22.62 24.32 -7.36
CA VAL A 271 21.19 24.56 -7.05
C VAL A 271 20.41 24.96 -8.30
N ASP A 272 20.96 25.82 -9.16
CA ASP A 272 20.29 26.20 -10.41
C ASP A 272 20.10 25.00 -11.36
N GLU A 273 21.09 24.11 -11.42
CA GLU A 273 21.00 22.82 -12.14
C GLU A 273 19.92 21.90 -11.54
N ILE A 274 19.84 21.80 -10.22
CA ILE A 274 18.79 21.04 -9.53
C ILE A 274 17.40 21.61 -9.83
N LYS A 275 17.23 22.95 -9.75
CA LYS A 275 15.97 23.63 -10.05
C LYS A 275 15.55 23.38 -11.50
N THR A 276 16.48 23.51 -12.44
CA THR A 276 16.23 23.19 -13.86
C THR A 276 15.83 21.71 -14.02
N GLY A 277 16.51 20.80 -13.32
CA GLY A 277 16.16 19.37 -13.33
C GLY A 277 14.77 19.07 -12.75
N ILE A 278 14.35 19.80 -11.71
CA ILE A 278 12.99 19.72 -11.15
C ILE A 278 11.95 20.20 -12.18
N GLU A 279 12.20 21.32 -12.84
CA GLU A 279 11.33 21.86 -13.90
C GLU A 279 11.17 20.86 -15.05
N ASN A 280 12.25 20.19 -15.43
CA ASN A 280 12.24 19.14 -16.45
C ASN A 280 11.37 17.95 -16.07
N THR A 281 11.42 17.51 -14.82
CA THR A 281 10.54 16.46 -14.30
C THR A 281 9.08 16.88 -14.42
N MET A 282 8.74 18.10 -13.99
CA MET A 282 7.37 18.62 -14.05
C MET A 282 6.87 18.78 -15.49
N LYS A 283 7.74 19.18 -16.41
CA LYS A 283 7.45 19.25 -17.84
C LYS A 283 7.02 17.89 -18.38
N LEU A 284 7.76 16.83 -18.06
CA LEU A 284 7.47 15.47 -18.54
C LEU A 284 6.27 14.80 -17.83
N ILE A 285 5.95 15.22 -16.60
CA ILE A 285 4.67 14.82 -15.95
C ILE A 285 3.49 15.43 -16.70
N THR A 286 3.63 16.69 -17.14
CA THR A 286 2.56 17.42 -17.84
C THR A 286 2.41 16.94 -19.28
N ASP A 287 3.53 16.76 -19.98
CA ASP A 287 3.59 16.25 -21.35
C ASP A 287 4.70 15.19 -21.45
N PRO A 288 4.36 13.89 -21.34
CA PRO A 288 5.31 12.80 -21.46
C PRO A 288 6.05 12.74 -22.80
N ARG A 289 5.55 13.41 -23.85
CA ARG A 289 6.18 13.41 -25.19
C ARG A 289 7.10 14.60 -25.40
N ALA A 290 7.18 15.52 -24.43
CA ALA A 290 8.01 16.70 -24.54
C ALA A 290 9.48 16.33 -24.79
N GLU A 291 10.11 17.06 -25.69
CA GLU A 291 11.54 16.93 -25.94
C GLU A 291 12.33 17.51 -24.75
N LEU A 292 13.31 16.74 -24.28
CA LEU A 292 14.27 17.17 -23.27
C LEU A 292 15.68 16.81 -23.71
N TYR A 293 16.56 17.82 -23.71
CA TYR A 293 17.95 17.70 -24.14
C TYR A 293 18.12 17.11 -25.55
N GLY A 294 17.23 17.41 -26.50
CA GLY A 294 17.35 16.89 -27.88
C GLY A 294 16.76 15.49 -28.09
N PHE A 295 15.95 14.98 -27.15
CA PHE A 295 15.43 13.62 -27.20
C PHE A 295 14.00 13.49 -26.64
N SER A 296 13.09 12.91 -27.42
CA SER A 296 11.75 12.48 -26.98
C SER A 296 11.63 10.96 -26.86
N VAL A 297 10.72 10.48 -26.01
CA VAL A 297 10.44 9.02 -25.87
C VAL A 297 9.94 8.39 -27.16
N ASP A 298 9.26 9.17 -28.00
CA ASP A 298 8.73 8.67 -29.27
C ASP A 298 9.83 8.35 -30.29
N GLU A 299 11.08 8.75 -30.02
CA GLU A 299 12.24 8.35 -30.82
C GLU A 299 12.79 6.95 -30.46
N LEU A 300 12.36 6.35 -29.34
CA LEU A 300 12.67 4.96 -29.02
C LEU A 300 11.86 4.03 -29.91
N ASN A 301 12.52 3.02 -30.48
CA ASN A 301 11.80 1.97 -31.17
C ASN A 301 10.94 1.13 -30.18
N GLN A 302 9.99 0.39 -30.73
CA GLN A 302 9.04 -0.39 -29.92
C GLN A 302 9.73 -1.49 -29.10
N GLU A 303 10.77 -2.12 -29.64
CA GLU A 303 11.54 -3.18 -28.98
C GLU A 303 12.25 -2.66 -27.73
N SER A 304 13.02 -1.59 -27.85
CA SER A 304 13.71 -0.93 -26.73
C SER A 304 12.75 -0.36 -25.68
N THR A 305 11.54 0.03 -26.09
CA THR A 305 10.50 0.45 -25.14
C THR A 305 9.99 -0.72 -24.30
N LEU A 306 9.75 -1.87 -24.95
CA LEU A 306 9.31 -3.10 -24.27
C LEU A 306 10.40 -3.66 -23.36
N GLU A 307 11.67 -3.64 -23.80
CA GLU A 307 12.80 -4.06 -22.99
C GLU A 307 12.95 -3.20 -21.73
N PHE A 308 12.83 -1.88 -21.85
CA PHE A 308 12.89 -1.01 -20.67
C PHE A 308 11.69 -1.20 -19.73
N ALA A 309 10.50 -1.45 -20.28
CA ALA A 309 9.32 -1.75 -19.48
C ALA A 309 9.52 -3.04 -18.67
N ASP A 310 10.22 -4.04 -19.21
CA ASP A 310 10.59 -5.25 -18.47
C ASP A 310 11.66 -4.95 -17.40
N PHE A 311 12.72 -4.21 -17.75
CA PHE A 311 13.76 -3.79 -16.80
C PHE A 311 13.19 -3.04 -15.58
N SER A 312 12.26 -2.12 -15.83
CA SER A 312 11.67 -1.26 -14.81
C SER A 312 10.46 -1.86 -14.10
N LYS A 313 10.04 -3.08 -14.44
CA LYS A 313 8.80 -3.70 -13.95
C LYS A 313 8.76 -3.85 -12.43
N ASP A 314 9.83 -4.36 -11.83
CA ASP A 314 9.91 -4.59 -10.37
C ASP A 314 9.88 -3.26 -9.61
N PHE A 315 10.67 -2.29 -10.08
CA PHE A 315 10.66 -0.95 -9.54
C PHE A 315 9.30 -0.25 -9.71
N GLY A 316 8.68 -0.36 -10.88
CA GLY A 316 7.36 0.19 -11.17
C GLY A 316 6.30 -0.38 -10.24
N SER A 317 6.30 -1.70 -10.04
CA SER A 317 5.42 -2.37 -9.07
C SER A 317 5.66 -1.89 -7.64
N LYS A 318 6.92 -1.77 -7.20
CA LYS A 318 7.24 -1.25 -5.86
C LYS A 318 6.79 0.19 -5.70
N LEU A 319 6.98 1.02 -6.71
CA LEU A 319 6.58 2.42 -6.72
C LEU A 319 5.05 2.60 -6.71
N ASP A 320 4.31 1.73 -7.40
CA ASP A 320 2.84 1.72 -7.39
C ASP A 320 2.30 1.28 -6.01
N ASN A 321 3.02 0.40 -5.33
CA ASN A 321 2.68 -0.09 -4.00
C ASN A 321 3.13 0.85 -2.88
N TYR A 322 4.08 1.75 -3.14
CA TYR A 322 4.47 2.77 -2.18
C TYR A 322 3.33 3.76 -2.01
N ALA A 323 2.75 3.81 -0.82
CA ALA A 323 1.62 4.68 -0.55
C ALA A 323 1.85 5.41 0.77
N GLU A 324 1.64 6.72 0.74
CA GLU A 324 1.53 7.55 1.93
C GLU A 324 0.06 7.84 2.19
N ILE A 325 -0.31 7.90 3.47
CA ILE A 325 -1.62 8.40 3.86
C ILE A 325 -1.61 9.93 3.81
N TYR A 326 -2.81 10.52 3.74
CA TYR A 326 -2.94 11.97 3.69
C TYR A 326 -2.38 12.67 4.95
N ALA A 327 -2.45 12.03 6.12
CA ALA A 327 -1.92 12.58 7.36
C ALA A 327 -0.38 12.67 7.32
N THR A 328 0.16 13.85 7.64
CA THR A 328 1.59 14.10 7.86
C THR A 328 1.81 14.56 9.31
N SER A 329 3.05 14.61 9.78
CA SER A 329 3.35 15.17 11.10
C SER A 329 2.86 16.62 11.30
N GLU A 330 2.83 17.41 10.23
CA GLU A 330 2.35 18.81 10.25
C GLU A 330 0.83 18.84 10.38
N HIS A 331 0.12 18.10 9.52
CA HIS A 331 -1.33 17.91 9.60
C HIS A 331 -1.76 17.45 10.99
N LEU A 332 -1.07 16.46 11.56
CA LEU A 332 -1.38 15.93 12.88
C LEU A 332 -1.23 17.01 13.97
N THR A 333 -0.23 17.88 13.87
CA THR A 333 -0.07 18.99 14.82
C THR A 333 -1.22 19.99 14.68
N GLU A 334 -1.55 20.37 13.44
CA GLU A 334 -2.63 21.31 13.13
C GLU A 334 -4.00 20.81 13.60
N TRP A 335 -4.35 19.56 13.28
CA TRP A 335 -5.69 19.02 13.56
C TRP A 335 -5.91 18.67 15.02
N THR A 336 -4.85 18.30 15.75
CA THR A 336 -4.97 17.82 17.13
C THR A 336 -4.57 18.84 18.17
N GLY A 337 -3.75 19.84 17.81
CA GLY A 337 -3.07 20.72 18.76
C GLY A 337 -2.02 19.99 19.62
N GLY A 338 -1.74 18.73 19.33
CA GLY A 338 -0.86 17.88 20.11
C GLY A 338 0.60 18.30 20.04
N THR A 339 1.35 17.96 21.09
CA THR A 339 2.78 18.24 21.19
C THR A 339 3.56 16.99 20.89
N TRP A 340 4.60 17.12 20.09
CA TRP A 340 5.41 15.99 19.72
C TRP A 340 6.71 15.89 20.51
N HIS A 341 7.12 14.66 20.79
CA HIS A 341 8.29 14.28 21.57
C HIS A 341 9.12 13.22 20.84
N ASN A 342 10.34 12.97 21.31
CA ASN A 342 11.26 11.93 20.82
C ASN A 342 11.48 11.95 19.29
N LYS A 343 11.58 13.14 18.67
CA LYS A 343 11.57 13.22 17.20
C LYS A 343 12.47 14.29 16.60
N ASP A 344 12.83 14.02 15.35
CA ASP A 344 13.14 14.99 14.31
C ASP A 344 11.93 15.06 13.35
N LEU A 345 11.67 16.23 12.73
CA LEU A 345 10.57 16.41 11.76
C LEU A 345 11.11 16.76 10.37
N PRO A 346 10.33 16.55 9.29
CA PRO A 346 8.98 15.94 9.23
C PRO A 346 8.98 14.40 9.31
N VAL A 347 7.83 13.80 9.66
CA VAL A 347 7.61 12.34 9.60
C VAL A 347 6.46 12.05 8.62
N HIS A 348 6.70 11.09 7.73
CA HIS A 348 5.69 10.58 6.78
C HIS A 348 5.19 9.21 7.21
N PHE A 349 3.95 8.88 6.85
CA PHE A 349 3.28 7.65 7.24
C PHE A 349 2.75 6.90 6.02
N THR A 350 2.97 5.58 6.00
CA THR A 350 2.43 4.69 4.96
C THR A 350 1.08 4.08 5.33
N GLY A 351 0.60 4.38 6.53
CA GLY A 351 -0.65 3.84 7.04
C GLY A 351 -0.94 4.25 8.48
N ALA A 352 -2.11 3.83 8.96
CA ALA A 352 -2.49 3.88 10.36
C ALA A 352 -2.88 2.47 10.84
N GLY A 353 -2.35 2.10 12.00
CA GLY A 353 -2.49 0.77 12.58
C GLY A 353 -2.94 0.79 14.04
N SER A 354 -3.48 -0.35 14.46
CA SER A 354 -3.76 -0.68 15.85
C SER A 354 -3.01 -1.96 16.24
N HIS A 355 -3.23 -2.48 17.45
CA HIS A 355 -2.53 -3.65 18.00
C HIS A 355 -2.36 -4.81 16.99
N THR A 356 -3.41 -5.17 16.27
CA THR A 356 -3.39 -6.32 15.33
C THR A 356 -3.14 -5.94 13.87
N THR A 357 -2.99 -4.65 13.57
CA THR A 357 -2.98 -4.15 12.18
C THR A 357 -1.82 -3.22 11.85
N VAL A 358 -1.03 -2.80 12.84
CA VAL A 358 0.18 -2.01 12.64
C VAL A 358 1.19 -2.75 11.77
N ARG A 359 1.81 -1.99 10.87
CA ARG A 359 2.85 -2.42 9.92
C ARG A 359 3.96 -1.38 9.89
N GLN A 360 5.07 -1.72 9.24
CA GLN A 360 6.16 -0.78 8.98
C GLN A 360 5.65 0.52 8.37
N GLY A 361 6.06 1.65 8.96
CA GLY A 361 5.72 2.99 8.49
C GLY A 361 4.38 3.53 9.00
N ASN A 362 3.67 2.80 9.86
CA ASN A 362 2.34 3.20 10.31
C ASN A 362 2.35 4.15 11.51
N LEU A 363 1.40 5.07 11.54
CA LEU A 363 0.95 5.78 12.74
C LEU A 363 0.19 4.82 13.67
N TYR A 364 0.52 4.80 14.96
CA TYR A 364 -0.10 3.91 15.94
C TYR A 364 -0.85 4.67 17.03
N PHE A 365 -2.10 4.29 17.30
CA PHE A 365 -2.93 4.87 18.36
C PHE A 365 -2.86 4.01 19.62
N ALA A 366 -2.20 4.49 20.67
CA ALA A 366 -2.02 3.78 21.93
C ALA A 366 -3.14 4.12 22.93
N VAL A 367 -4.14 3.25 23.02
CA VAL A 367 -5.24 3.38 23.99
C VAL A 367 -4.80 2.83 25.34
N ILE A 368 -3.96 3.58 26.06
CA ILE A 368 -3.28 3.13 27.29
C ILE A 368 -4.29 2.75 28.39
N SER A 369 -5.41 3.46 28.48
CA SER A 369 -6.48 3.19 29.44
C SER A 369 -7.05 1.76 29.31
N GLU A 370 -7.22 1.25 28.08
CA GLU A 370 -7.68 -0.12 27.84
C GLU A 370 -6.63 -1.16 28.26
N TRP A 371 -5.35 -0.85 28.09
CA TRP A 371 -4.26 -1.75 28.49
C TRP A 371 -4.15 -1.85 30.01
N ILE A 372 -4.25 -0.73 30.72
CA ILE A 372 -4.29 -0.71 32.18
C ILE A 372 -5.50 -1.50 32.69
N LYS A 373 -6.69 -1.27 32.13
CA LYS A 373 -7.90 -2.03 32.48
C LYS A 373 -7.73 -3.53 32.21
N GLY A 374 -7.04 -3.88 31.14
CA GLY A 374 -6.68 -5.25 30.77
C GLY A 374 -5.50 -5.83 31.56
N LYS A 375 -4.95 -5.11 32.56
CA LYS A 375 -3.77 -5.50 33.34
C LYS A 375 -2.55 -5.84 32.48
N LYS A 376 -2.40 -5.15 31.34
CA LYS A 376 -1.25 -5.29 30.45
C LYS A 376 -0.12 -4.38 30.91
N ASP A 377 1.11 -4.80 30.63
CA ASP A 377 2.30 -3.95 30.77
C ASP A 377 2.34 -2.94 29.62
N VAL A 378 2.16 -1.66 29.94
CA VAL A 378 2.10 -0.56 28.96
C VAL A 378 3.43 -0.41 28.22
N ALA A 379 4.57 -0.51 28.91
CA ALA A 379 5.88 -0.37 28.29
C ALA A 379 6.14 -1.52 27.30
N ALA A 380 5.74 -2.74 27.66
CA ALA A 380 5.85 -3.89 26.76
C ALA A 380 4.94 -3.76 25.52
N GLU A 381 3.73 -3.21 25.65
CA GLU A 381 2.83 -2.99 24.50
C GLU A 381 3.32 -1.87 23.58
N LEU A 382 3.87 -0.78 24.13
CA LEU A 382 4.51 0.29 23.33
C LEU A 382 5.71 -0.25 22.56
N LYS A 383 6.60 -0.98 23.23
CA LYS A 383 7.74 -1.63 22.57
C LYS A 383 7.28 -2.60 21.47
N ARG A 384 6.21 -3.36 21.70
CA ARG A 384 5.66 -4.26 20.68
C ARG A 384 5.14 -3.52 19.47
N ALA A 385 4.55 -2.33 19.64
CA ALA A 385 4.11 -1.50 18.52
C ALA A 385 5.32 -1.05 17.69
N GLU A 386 6.40 -0.60 18.32
CA GLU A 386 7.66 -0.22 17.67
C GLU A 386 8.30 -1.41 16.94
N ASP A 387 8.41 -2.57 17.59
CA ASP A 387 8.96 -3.80 16.99
C ASP A 387 8.16 -4.28 15.77
N ARG A 388 6.88 -3.90 15.67
CA ARG A 388 6.00 -4.18 14.51
C ARG A 388 6.04 -3.09 13.44
N GLY A 389 6.89 -2.07 13.64
CA GLY A 389 7.15 -1.03 12.67
C GLY A 389 6.29 0.22 12.82
N ALA A 390 5.70 0.45 14.01
CA ALA A 390 5.09 1.74 14.32
C ALA A 390 6.13 2.85 14.12
N ARG A 391 5.77 3.80 13.25
CA ARG A 391 6.62 4.92 12.87
C ARG A 391 6.50 6.10 13.81
N ALA A 392 5.31 6.28 14.36
CA ALA A 392 5.03 7.21 15.42
C ALA A 392 3.90 6.65 16.29
N ILE A 393 3.86 7.09 17.54
CA ILE A 393 2.83 6.69 18.50
C ILE A 393 2.05 7.94 18.92
N ILE A 394 0.72 7.86 18.88
CA ILE A 394 -0.17 8.84 19.49
C ILE A 394 -0.62 8.29 20.83
N LEU A 395 -0.42 9.06 21.90
CA LEU A 395 -0.81 8.68 23.27
C LEU A 395 -1.33 9.87 24.07
N ASP A 396 -2.09 9.60 25.14
CA ASP A 396 -2.74 10.61 25.99
C ASP A 396 -2.18 10.68 27.42
N ARG A 397 -1.02 10.07 27.67
CA ARG A 397 -0.41 9.99 29.01
C ARG A 397 1.09 10.26 28.98
N GLU A 398 1.47 11.42 29.49
CA GLU A 398 2.84 11.93 29.46
C GLU A 398 3.85 10.98 30.12
N GLU A 399 3.45 10.28 31.18
CA GLU A 399 4.35 9.41 31.94
C GLU A 399 4.93 8.25 31.12
N TYR A 400 4.32 7.90 29.98
CA TYR A 400 4.76 6.81 29.10
C TYR A 400 5.55 7.27 27.86
N ILE A 401 5.75 8.58 27.66
CA ILE A 401 6.50 9.10 26.50
C ILE A 401 7.94 8.58 26.48
N THR A 402 8.57 8.48 27.65
CA THR A 402 9.96 8.02 27.77
C THR A 402 10.14 6.52 27.51
N ASN A 403 9.04 5.76 27.42
CA ASN A 403 9.07 4.35 27.01
C ASN A 403 9.17 4.15 25.50
N CYS A 404 8.99 5.22 24.72
CA CYS A 404 9.03 5.17 23.26
C CYS A 404 10.39 5.62 22.72
N THR A 405 10.90 4.90 21.72
CA THR A 405 12.09 5.28 20.95
C THR A 405 11.75 5.99 19.64
N VAL A 406 10.50 5.85 19.17
CA VAL A 406 9.98 6.53 17.98
C VAL A 406 9.32 7.87 18.33
N PRO A 407 9.08 8.75 17.35
CA PRO A 407 8.30 9.98 17.54
C PRO A 407 6.96 9.73 18.25
N VAL A 408 6.67 10.55 19.26
CA VAL A 408 5.41 10.49 20.01
C VAL A 408 4.62 11.78 19.83
N LEU A 409 3.36 11.68 19.44
CA LEU A 409 2.42 12.80 19.50
C LEU A 409 1.57 12.66 20.77
N GLN A 410 1.82 13.52 21.75
CA GLN A 410 1.02 13.64 22.95
C GLN A 410 -0.23 14.47 22.65
N VAL A 411 -1.39 13.90 22.99
CA VAL A 411 -2.71 14.54 22.84
C VAL A 411 -3.51 14.43 24.13
N ASP A 412 -4.64 15.14 24.22
CA ASP A 412 -5.49 15.08 25.41
C ASP A 412 -6.29 13.77 25.53
N ASN A 413 -6.74 13.21 24.40
CA ASN A 413 -7.54 11.98 24.36
C ASN A 413 -7.32 11.24 23.03
N VAL A 414 -6.76 10.03 23.08
CA VAL A 414 -6.42 9.26 21.87
C VAL A 414 -7.66 8.85 21.07
N ASP A 415 -8.76 8.50 21.75
CA ASP A 415 -9.99 8.02 21.11
C ASP A 415 -10.69 9.13 20.32
N ASP A 416 -10.77 10.33 20.90
CA ASP A 416 -11.36 11.50 20.25
C ASP A 416 -10.47 11.98 19.10
N GLN A 417 -9.14 12.02 19.32
CA GLN A 417 -8.20 12.43 18.28
C GLN A 417 -8.12 11.44 17.13
N MET A 418 -8.31 10.13 17.37
CA MET A 418 -8.43 9.16 16.28
C MET A 418 -9.59 9.51 15.35
N ARG A 419 -10.74 9.94 15.90
CA ARG A 419 -11.87 10.41 15.09
C ARG A 419 -11.52 11.69 14.36
N THR A 420 -10.97 12.69 15.05
CA THR A 420 -10.60 13.98 14.44
C THR A 420 -9.67 13.77 13.26
N ILE A 421 -8.56 13.05 13.45
CA ILE A 421 -7.58 12.79 12.40
C ILE A 421 -8.22 11.98 11.26
N ALA A 422 -9.06 10.98 11.55
CA ALA A 422 -9.74 10.19 10.53
C ALA A 422 -10.66 11.04 9.64
N VAL A 423 -11.45 11.92 10.24
CA VAL A 423 -12.38 12.80 9.51
C VAL A 423 -11.61 13.81 8.68
N GLN A 424 -10.60 14.46 9.25
CA GLN A 424 -9.76 15.43 8.53
C GLN A 424 -8.98 14.75 7.39
N SER A 425 -8.45 13.55 7.62
CA SER A 425 -7.75 12.78 6.58
C SER A 425 -8.65 12.45 5.40
N ARG A 426 -9.89 12.01 5.68
CA ARG A 426 -10.89 11.78 4.63
C ARG A 426 -11.15 13.08 3.87
N GLN A 427 -11.49 14.16 4.58
CA GLN A 427 -11.87 15.44 3.97
C GLN A 427 -10.75 16.07 3.13
N GLY A 428 -9.49 15.76 3.43
CA GLY A 428 -8.34 16.19 2.65
C GLY A 428 -8.15 15.48 1.31
N VAL A 429 -8.83 14.34 1.07
CA VAL A 429 -8.72 13.59 -0.18
C VAL A 429 -9.95 13.82 -1.05
N ASP A 430 -9.72 14.33 -2.26
CA ASP A 430 -10.75 14.50 -3.29
C ASP A 430 -11.09 13.16 -3.97
N CYS A 431 -12.00 12.42 -3.35
CA CYS A 431 -12.51 11.13 -3.83
C CYS A 431 -14.03 11.04 -3.70
N LYS A 432 -14.65 10.16 -4.49
CA LYS A 432 -16.06 9.79 -4.37
C LYS A 432 -16.22 8.68 -3.33
N ALA A 433 -16.94 8.95 -2.24
CA ALA A 433 -17.14 7.98 -1.16
C ALA A 433 -18.52 7.31 -1.21
N VAL A 434 -18.51 5.98 -1.15
CA VAL A 434 -19.70 5.13 -1.04
C VAL A 434 -19.71 4.46 0.33
N LEU A 435 -20.76 4.73 1.10
CA LEU A 435 -21.05 4.03 2.34
C LEU A 435 -22.07 2.91 2.07
N LEU A 436 -21.69 1.67 2.36
CA LEU A 436 -22.58 0.52 2.28
C LEU A 436 -23.15 0.18 3.66
N THR A 437 -24.47 0.08 3.73
CA THR A 437 -25.20 -0.44 4.88
C THR A 437 -26.30 -1.40 4.42
N GLY A 438 -26.83 -2.18 5.34
CA GLY A 438 -27.75 -3.27 5.01
C GLY A 438 -27.79 -4.36 6.07
N THR A 439 -28.78 -5.24 5.95
CA THR A 439 -28.85 -6.52 6.63
C THR A 439 -27.90 -7.51 5.96
N VAL A 440 -28.00 -7.71 4.64
CA VAL A 440 -27.19 -8.65 3.84
C VAL A 440 -26.50 -7.92 2.69
N GLY A 441 -25.43 -8.49 2.13
CA GLY A 441 -24.82 -8.01 0.88
C GLY A 441 -23.81 -6.87 1.00
N LYS A 442 -23.58 -6.33 2.20
CA LYS A 442 -22.62 -5.24 2.45
C LYS A 442 -21.18 -5.58 2.06
N THR A 443 -20.62 -6.63 2.69
CA THR A 443 -19.22 -7.02 2.46
C THR A 443 -19.00 -7.46 1.01
N GLY A 444 -19.91 -8.29 0.46
CA GLY A 444 -19.85 -8.68 -0.95
C GLY A 444 -19.93 -7.48 -1.90
N GLY A 445 -20.86 -6.56 -1.66
CA GLY A 445 -21.00 -5.32 -2.43
C GLY A 445 -19.74 -4.46 -2.40
N LYS A 446 -19.08 -4.32 -1.24
CA LYS A 446 -17.81 -3.60 -1.11
C LYS A 446 -16.69 -4.24 -1.94
N PHE A 447 -16.54 -5.57 -1.87
CA PHE A 447 -15.53 -6.29 -2.65
C PHE A 447 -15.77 -6.17 -4.15
N ILE A 448 -17.03 -6.32 -4.58
CA ILE A 448 -17.41 -6.20 -5.99
C ILE A 448 -17.20 -4.77 -6.50
N LEU A 449 -17.64 -3.74 -5.76
CA LEU A 449 -17.40 -2.35 -6.15
C LEU A 449 -15.92 -2.03 -6.26
N HIS A 450 -15.12 -2.46 -5.29
CA HIS A 450 -13.67 -2.28 -5.35
C HIS A 450 -13.10 -2.96 -6.62
N HIS A 451 -13.45 -4.23 -6.87
CA HIS A 451 -13.01 -4.96 -8.06
C HIS A 451 -13.37 -4.25 -9.38
N ILE A 452 -14.59 -3.74 -9.49
CA ILE A 452 -15.08 -3.04 -10.69
C ILE A 452 -14.37 -1.70 -10.90
N LEU A 453 -14.02 -1.00 -9.81
CA LEU A 453 -13.45 0.34 -9.86
C LEU A 453 -11.92 0.34 -10.04
N THR A 454 -11.20 -0.66 -9.50
CA THR A 454 -9.72 -0.71 -9.54
C THR A 454 -9.15 -0.71 -10.95
N ASP A 455 -9.88 -1.21 -11.95
CA ASP A 455 -9.46 -1.16 -13.36
C ASP A 455 -9.62 0.23 -14.00
N GLN A 456 -10.36 1.14 -13.38
CA GLN A 456 -10.64 2.49 -13.90
C GLN A 456 -9.84 3.55 -13.15
N VAL A 457 -9.79 3.44 -11.82
CA VAL A 457 -9.22 4.45 -10.93
C VAL A 457 -8.63 3.81 -9.67
N PRO A 458 -7.68 4.47 -9.00
CA PRO A 458 -7.27 4.08 -7.65
C PRO A 458 -8.48 4.12 -6.70
N ALA A 459 -8.84 2.96 -6.15
CA ALA A 459 -10.00 2.78 -5.29
C ALA A 459 -9.54 2.22 -3.93
N HIS A 460 -10.05 2.81 -2.85
CA HIS A 460 -9.74 2.43 -1.48
C HIS A 460 -10.87 1.62 -0.85
N ALA A 461 -10.55 0.46 -0.30
CA ALA A 461 -11.46 -0.32 0.53
C ALA A 461 -10.71 -1.21 1.50
N THR A 462 -11.22 -1.33 2.73
CA THR A 462 -10.75 -2.38 3.65
C THR A 462 -11.42 -3.72 3.29
N LEU A 463 -10.68 -4.58 2.58
CA LEU A 463 -11.13 -5.88 2.06
C LEU A 463 -11.22 -6.97 3.16
N ASN A 464 -12.09 -6.76 4.14
CA ASN A 464 -12.53 -7.74 5.14
C ASN A 464 -13.93 -7.36 5.65
N SER A 465 -14.47 -8.04 6.66
CA SER A 465 -15.79 -7.72 7.24
C SER A 465 -15.76 -6.79 8.46
N THR A 466 -14.63 -6.15 8.76
CA THR A 466 -14.52 -5.24 9.90
C THR A 466 -15.18 -3.89 9.59
N ASN A 467 -16.23 -3.55 10.35
CA ASN A 467 -17.13 -2.43 10.07
C ASN A 467 -17.60 -1.71 11.36
N THR A 468 -16.88 -1.91 12.47
CA THR A 468 -17.12 -1.26 13.77
C THR A 468 -16.33 0.05 13.90
N ARG A 469 -16.43 0.74 15.06
CA ARG A 469 -15.87 2.09 15.29
C ARG A 469 -14.41 2.22 14.82
N VAL A 470 -13.49 1.46 15.41
CA VAL A 470 -12.05 1.57 15.15
C VAL A 470 -11.67 1.15 13.72
N PRO A 471 -12.18 0.03 13.17
CA PRO A 471 -11.96 -0.31 11.77
C PRO A 471 -12.43 0.74 10.78
N THR A 472 -13.60 1.37 11.00
CA THR A 472 -14.09 2.45 10.15
C THR A 472 -13.13 3.64 10.15
N LEU A 473 -12.78 4.18 11.33
CA LEU A 473 -11.85 5.31 11.44
C LEU A 473 -10.48 4.99 10.83
N ARG A 474 -9.98 3.78 11.04
CA ARG A 474 -8.73 3.31 10.45
C ARG A 474 -8.80 3.23 8.92
N SER A 475 -9.94 2.84 8.34
CA SER A 475 -10.11 2.86 6.89
C SER A 475 -9.99 4.29 6.36
N LEU A 476 -10.67 5.26 6.99
CA LEU A 476 -10.59 6.68 6.61
C LEU A 476 -9.16 7.23 6.71
N LEU A 477 -8.44 6.90 7.78
CA LEU A 477 -7.03 7.29 7.98
C LEU A 477 -6.08 6.71 6.93
N ASN A 478 -6.41 5.56 6.37
CA ASN A 478 -5.60 4.88 5.36
C ASN A 478 -5.96 5.30 3.92
N LEU A 479 -6.86 6.27 3.76
CA LEU A 479 -7.17 6.85 2.46
C LEU A 479 -5.93 7.59 1.93
N ARG A 480 -5.59 7.34 0.67
CA ARG A 480 -4.39 7.90 0.04
C ARG A 480 -4.76 9.12 -0.79
N PRO A 481 -3.86 10.11 -0.90
CA PRO A 481 -4.09 11.32 -1.70
C PRO A 481 -4.50 11.07 -3.16
N GLN A 482 -4.04 9.97 -3.76
CA GLN A 482 -4.35 9.60 -5.14
C GLN A 482 -5.66 8.82 -5.32
N ASP A 483 -6.28 8.35 -4.23
CA ASP A 483 -7.53 7.60 -4.32
C ASP A 483 -8.65 8.47 -4.90
N LYS A 484 -9.40 7.91 -5.86
CA LYS A 484 -10.54 8.58 -6.53
C LYS A 484 -11.88 8.01 -6.11
N ALA A 485 -11.88 6.82 -5.52
CA ALA A 485 -13.05 6.19 -4.95
C ALA A 485 -12.74 5.64 -3.55
N GLU A 486 -13.66 5.82 -2.61
CA GLU A 486 -13.64 5.17 -1.31
C GLU A 486 -14.88 4.29 -1.16
N ILE A 487 -14.71 3.02 -0.81
CA ILE A 487 -15.79 2.08 -0.58
C ILE A 487 -15.73 1.59 0.86
N ILE A 488 -16.66 2.05 1.70
CA ILE A 488 -16.67 1.76 3.12
C ILE A 488 -17.95 1.08 3.58
N GLU A 489 -17.77 0.00 4.33
CA GLU A 489 -18.87 -0.69 4.99
C GLU A 489 -18.96 -0.23 6.45
N VAL A 490 -20.18 0.08 6.91
CA VAL A 490 -20.44 0.41 8.32
C VAL A 490 -21.49 -0.52 8.92
N ALA A 491 -21.24 -0.98 10.14
CA ALA A 491 -22.28 -1.51 11.01
C ALA A 491 -22.97 -0.35 11.74
N VAL A 492 -24.22 -0.53 12.15
CA VAL A 492 -24.98 0.51 12.90
C VAL A 492 -25.38 0.07 14.31
N GLY A 493 -25.28 -1.22 14.66
CA GLY A 493 -25.77 -1.73 15.95
C GLY A 493 -27.27 -1.48 16.15
N ALA A 494 -27.78 -1.66 17.38
CA ALA A 494 -29.18 -1.33 17.71
C ALA A 494 -29.44 0.17 17.88
N SER A 495 -28.41 0.93 18.29
CA SER A 495 -28.56 2.36 18.57
C SER A 495 -28.33 3.20 17.31
N PRO A 496 -29.25 4.11 16.94
CA PRO A 496 -29.03 5.10 15.89
C PRO A 496 -27.74 5.90 16.06
N SER A 497 -27.32 6.19 17.31
CA SER A 497 -26.11 6.99 17.58
C SER A 497 -24.83 6.43 16.96
N ALA A 498 -24.72 5.10 16.85
CA ALA A 498 -23.57 4.47 16.23
C ALA A 498 -23.60 4.61 14.70
N GLY A 499 -24.79 4.62 14.10
CA GLY A 499 -25.00 4.95 12.69
C GLY A 499 -24.65 6.41 12.39
N VAL A 500 -25.13 7.35 13.21
CA VAL A 500 -24.78 8.78 13.10
C VAL A 500 -23.27 8.99 13.25
N TYR A 501 -22.66 8.43 14.30
CA TYR A 501 -21.23 8.56 14.56
C TYR A 501 -20.38 8.12 13.36
N ARG A 502 -20.71 6.96 12.76
CA ARG A 502 -19.96 6.43 11.61
C ARG A 502 -20.30 7.17 10.32
N GLY A 503 -21.59 7.43 10.06
CA GLY A 503 -22.04 8.16 8.88
C GLY A 503 -21.40 9.54 8.77
N THR A 504 -21.43 10.32 9.86
CA THR A 504 -20.81 11.66 9.94
C THR A 504 -19.29 11.63 9.79
N ALA A 505 -18.63 10.55 10.23
CA ALA A 505 -17.18 10.42 10.06
C ALA A 505 -16.82 10.11 8.59
N VAL A 506 -17.59 9.24 7.95
CA VAL A 506 -17.43 8.89 6.54
C VAL A 506 -17.82 10.06 5.62
N ASN A 507 -18.85 10.83 5.99
CA ASN A 507 -19.45 11.89 5.20
C ASN A 507 -19.62 11.55 3.68
N PRO A 508 -20.38 10.49 3.35
CA PRO A 508 -20.36 9.88 2.01
C PRO A 508 -21.05 10.72 0.94
N ASP A 509 -20.66 10.49 -0.33
CA ASP A 509 -21.38 10.99 -1.51
C ASP A 509 -22.63 10.16 -1.79
N ILE A 510 -22.51 8.84 -1.60
CA ILE A 510 -23.59 7.87 -1.83
C ILE A 510 -23.73 6.96 -0.60
N CYS A 511 -24.95 6.83 -0.09
CA CYS A 511 -25.33 5.79 0.86
C CYS A 511 -26.06 4.66 0.10
N LEU A 512 -25.42 3.51 -0.05
CA LEU A 512 -26.00 2.33 -0.67
C LEU A 512 -26.59 1.41 0.42
N PHE A 513 -27.91 1.25 0.39
CA PHE A 513 -28.65 0.28 1.19
C PHE A 513 -28.84 -0.99 0.37
N THR A 514 -28.01 -2.00 0.64
CA THR A 514 -27.97 -3.24 -0.17
C THR A 514 -29.26 -4.04 -0.06
N ASP A 515 -29.63 -4.45 1.14
CA ASP A 515 -30.90 -5.11 1.43
C ASP A 515 -31.25 -4.89 2.90
N ILE A 516 -32.54 -4.69 3.21
CA ILE A 516 -33.02 -4.43 4.57
C ILE A 516 -34.19 -5.37 4.86
N ALA A 517 -33.93 -6.32 5.75
CA ALA A 517 -34.87 -7.33 6.22
C ALA A 517 -34.74 -7.49 7.75
N PRO A 518 -35.78 -7.98 8.44
CA PRO A 518 -35.72 -8.28 9.87
C PRO A 518 -34.56 -9.22 10.20
N ASN A 519 -33.60 -8.75 11.01
CA ASN A 519 -32.45 -9.54 11.43
C ASN A 519 -31.92 -9.03 12.78
N HIS A 520 -31.29 -9.92 13.56
CA HIS A 520 -30.82 -9.62 14.92
C HIS A 520 -31.90 -8.95 15.78
N MET A 521 -33.14 -9.44 15.69
CA MET A 521 -34.29 -8.89 16.42
C MET A 521 -34.12 -8.97 17.94
N ASN A 522 -33.30 -9.90 18.43
CA ASN A 522 -32.85 -9.94 19.82
C ASN A 522 -32.03 -8.71 20.24
N ILE A 523 -31.31 -8.08 19.30
CA ILE A 523 -30.51 -6.87 19.53
C ILE A 523 -31.34 -5.61 19.26
N HIS A 524 -32.16 -5.62 18.19
CA HIS A 524 -32.96 -4.47 17.79
C HIS A 524 -34.29 -4.33 18.52
N GLY A 525 -34.87 -5.40 19.05
CA GLY A 525 -36.17 -5.40 19.74
C GLY A 525 -37.38 -5.28 18.80
N SER A 526 -37.34 -4.36 17.84
CA SER A 526 -38.44 -4.13 16.88
C SER A 526 -37.95 -3.75 15.48
N VAL A 527 -38.84 -3.85 14.49
CA VAL A 527 -38.55 -3.49 13.09
C VAL A 527 -38.31 -1.99 12.97
N GLU A 528 -39.06 -1.18 13.70
CA GLU A 528 -38.92 0.28 13.76
C GLU A 528 -37.53 0.66 14.28
N THR A 529 -37.05 -0.03 15.32
CA THR A 529 -35.71 0.21 15.88
C THR A 529 -34.62 -0.19 14.89
N LEU A 530 -34.80 -1.28 14.14
CA LEU A 530 -33.89 -1.68 13.07
C LEU A 530 -33.84 -0.63 11.96
N ILE A 531 -34.99 -0.15 11.49
CA ILE A 531 -35.09 0.89 10.46
C ILE A 531 -34.45 2.20 10.96
N ALA A 532 -34.75 2.62 12.19
CA ALA A 532 -34.17 3.81 12.80
C ALA A 532 -32.64 3.72 12.90
N ALA A 533 -32.11 2.57 13.31
CA ALA A 533 -30.66 2.35 13.40
C ALA A 533 -29.99 2.35 12.01
N LYS A 534 -30.60 1.72 11.01
CA LYS A 534 -30.06 1.64 9.64
C LYS A 534 -30.11 2.98 8.92
N SER A 535 -31.23 3.68 9.01
CA SER A 535 -31.42 5.01 8.38
C SER A 535 -30.50 6.06 8.98
N ALA A 536 -30.09 5.95 10.24
CA ALA A 536 -29.24 6.94 10.93
C ALA A 536 -27.92 7.29 10.21
N VAL A 537 -27.38 6.42 9.35
CA VAL A 537 -26.16 6.73 8.58
C VAL A 537 -26.34 7.91 7.63
N VAL A 538 -27.57 8.20 7.20
CA VAL A 538 -27.86 9.29 6.25
C VAL A 538 -27.69 10.67 6.86
N GLU A 539 -27.64 10.80 8.19
CA GLU A 539 -27.29 12.06 8.84
C GLU A 539 -25.87 12.52 8.47
N GLY A 540 -24.99 11.58 8.12
CA GLY A 540 -23.67 11.90 7.61
C GLY A 540 -23.62 12.18 6.11
N LEU A 541 -24.68 11.89 5.34
CA LEU A 541 -24.70 12.07 3.88
C LEU A 541 -24.32 13.52 3.55
N ARG A 542 -23.40 13.72 2.61
CA ARG A 542 -23.02 15.09 2.22
C ARG A 542 -24.24 15.87 1.69
N GLN A 543 -24.15 17.20 1.65
CA GLN A 543 -25.18 18.01 1.00
C GLN A 543 -25.31 17.64 -0.48
N GLY A 544 -26.53 17.44 -0.97
CA GLY A 544 -26.79 16.94 -2.33
C GLY A 544 -26.35 15.49 -2.56
N GLY A 545 -26.05 14.74 -1.50
CA GLY A 545 -25.72 13.32 -1.59
C GLY A 545 -26.93 12.45 -1.95
N LEU A 546 -26.63 11.23 -2.35
CA LEU A 546 -27.61 10.27 -2.88
C LEU A 546 -27.76 9.05 -1.97
N CYS A 547 -28.99 8.63 -1.73
CA CYS A 547 -29.30 7.30 -1.21
C CYS A 547 -29.72 6.38 -2.37
N ILE A 548 -29.09 5.20 -2.46
CA ILE A 548 -29.51 4.14 -3.37
C ILE A 548 -30.10 3.01 -2.53
N ILE A 549 -31.36 2.66 -2.77
CA ILE A 549 -32.09 1.68 -1.94
C ILE A 549 -32.69 0.55 -2.78
N ASN A 550 -32.63 -0.67 -2.27
CA ASN A 550 -33.27 -1.82 -2.90
C ASN A 550 -34.80 -1.69 -2.83
N ARG A 551 -35.46 -1.58 -3.98
CA ARG A 551 -36.91 -1.45 -4.08
C ARG A 551 -37.64 -2.75 -3.75
N ASP A 552 -36.97 -3.88 -3.94
CA ASP A 552 -37.53 -5.21 -3.69
C ASP A 552 -37.43 -5.59 -2.20
N ALA A 553 -36.76 -4.78 -1.37
CA ALA A 553 -36.60 -5.08 0.05
C ALA A 553 -37.94 -5.01 0.80
N GLU A 554 -38.17 -5.98 1.70
CA GLU A 554 -39.39 -6.08 2.51
C GLU A 554 -39.70 -4.77 3.26
N LEU A 555 -38.67 -4.12 3.80
CA LEU A 555 -38.79 -2.91 4.60
C LEU A 555 -38.54 -1.62 3.80
N TYR A 556 -38.64 -1.66 2.47
CA TYR A 556 -38.38 -0.52 1.58
C TYR A 556 -39.14 0.75 1.98
N ALA A 557 -40.46 0.66 2.19
CA ALA A 557 -41.31 1.83 2.43
C ALA A 557 -40.92 2.54 3.74
N GLY A 558 -40.82 1.78 4.84
CA GLY A 558 -40.43 2.32 6.14
C GLY A 558 -38.99 2.86 6.15
N LEU A 559 -38.06 2.20 5.43
CA LEU A 559 -36.71 2.73 5.26
C LEU A 559 -36.70 4.07 4.52
N ARG A 560 -37.44 4.17 3.41
CA ARG A 560 -37.54 5.41 2.62
C ARG A 560 -38.09 6.56 3.45
N GLU A 561 -39.16 6.30 4.22
CA GLU A 561 -39.75 7.31 5.11
C GLU A 561 -38.78 7.76 6.19
N ALA A 562 -38.11 6.83 6.88
CA ALA A 562 -37.12 7.15 7.90
C ALA A 562 -35.90 7.92 7.37
N ILE A 563 -35.49 7.66 6.12
CA ILE A 563 -34.44 8.44 5.46
C ILE A 563 -34.90 9.88 5.26
N LEU A 564 -36.11 10.09 4.72
CA LEU A 564 -36.65 11.42 4.45
C LEU A 564 -36.97 12.22 5.73
N GLU A 565 -37.33 11.54 6.82
CA GLU A 565 -37.51 12.19 8.13
C GLU A 565 -36.18 12.76 8.66
N ARG A 566 -35.09 12.00 8.55
CA ARG A 566 -33.76 12.43 8.99
C ARG A 566 -33.11 13.44 8.05
N ARG A 567 -33.38 13.29 6.75
CA ARG A 567 -32.80 14.09 5.65
C ARG A 567 -33.85 14.38 4.58
N PRO A 568 -34.69 15.41 4.78
CA PRO A 568 -35.75 15.78 3.83
C PRO A 568 -35.24 16.14 2.44
N ASP A 569 -33.98 16.55 2.33
CA ASP A 569 -33.28 16.93 1.10
C ASP A 569 -32.58 15.75 0.39
N ALA A 570 -32.60 14.55 0.97
CA ALA A 570 -31.91 13.39 0.41
C ALA A 570 -32.50 12.99 -0.94
N LEU A 571 -31.65 12.90 -1.96
CA LEU A 571 -32.01 12.26 -3.22
C LEU A 571 -32.10 10.74 -3.00
N ILE A 572 -33.14 10.11 -3.52
CA ILE A 572 -33.34 8.66 -3.38
C ILE A 572 -33.53 8.06 -4.77
N LEU A 573 -32.58 7.22 -5.17
CA LEU A 573 -32.72 6.34 -6.32
C LEU A 573 -32.91 4.90 -5.87
N THR A 574 -33.54 4.11 -6.72
CA THR A 574 -33.94 2.74 -6.38
C THR A 574 -33.39 1.75 -7.39
N PHE A 575 -33.09 0.55 -6.92
CA PHE A 575 -32.72 -0.57 -7.78
C PHE A 575 -33.52 -1.82 -7.45
N GLY A 576 -33.62 -2.77 -8.38
CA GLY A 576 -34.30 -4.05 -8.15
C GLY A 576 -35.01 -4.58 -9.39
N ARG A 577 -35.90 -5.53 -9.21
CA ARG A 577 -36.78 -6.12 -10.23
C ARG A 577 -38.06 -5.33 -10.39
N HIS A 578 -38.48 -4.61 -9.35
CA HIS A 578 -39.71 -3.81 -9.33
C HIS A 578 -39.79 -2.85 -10.53
N GLU A 579 -41.00 -2.67 -11.06
CA GLU A 579 -41.19 -1.92 -12.31
C GLU A 579 -40.83 -0.44 -12.21
N GLU A 580 -41.10 0.12 -11.03
CA GLU A 580 -40.76 1.50 -10.65
C GLU A 580 -39.30 1.67 -10.17
N ALA A 581 -38.48 0.61 -10.20
CA ALA A 581 -37.06 0.77 -9.87
C ALA A 581 -36.38 1.67 -10.92
N TYR A 582 -35.63 2.67 -10.45
CA TYR A 582 -34.88 3.57 -11.34
C TYR A 582 -33.81 2.81 -12.13
N ALA A 583 -33.09 1.92 -11.46
CA ALA A 583 -32.25 0.90 -12.09
C ALA A 583 -32.93 -0.47 -11.97
N ARG A 584 -33.44 -0.99 -13.09
CA ARG A 584 -34.29 -2.18 -13.13
C ARG A 584 -33.56 -3.37 -13.74
N LEU A 585 -33.58 -4.51 -13.04
CA LEU A 585 -33.26 -5.81 -13.61
C LEU A 585 -34.41 -6.24 -14.54
N ILE A 586 -34.12 -6.38 -15.84
CA ILE A 586 -35.11 -6.79 -16.86
C ILE A 586 -35.18 -8.31 -16.92
N SER A 587 -34.03 -8.96 -17.07
CA SER A 587 -33.93 -10.42 -17.13
C SER A 587 -32.54 -10.88 -16.67
N ALA A 588 -32.47 -12.11 -16.18
CA ALA A 588 -31.23 -12.78 -15.87
C ALA A 588 -31.35 -14.27 -16.18
N SER A 589 -30.41 -14.83 -16.92
CA SER A 589 -30.32 -16.28 -17.19
C SER A 589 -29.04 -16.85 -16.61
N TYR A 590 -29.15 -17.93 -15.85
CA TYR A 590 -28.02 -18.59 -15.22
C TYR A 590 -27.34 -19.59 -16.16
N ASP A 591 -26.02 -19.51 -16.27
CA ASP A 591 -25.15 -20.47 -16.96
C ASP A 591 -24.51 -21.39 -15.92
N PRO A 592 -25.05 -22.60 -15.69
CA PRO A 592 -24.53 -23.53 -14.68
C PRO A 592 -23.17 -24.11 -15.03
N ALA A 593 -22.75 -24.09 -16.30
CA ALA A 593 -21.45 -24.61 -16.71
C ALA A 593 -20.30 -23.68 -16.29
N ASN A 594 -20.58 -22.38 -16.20
CA ASN A 594 -19.58 -21.34 -15.91
C ASN A 594 -19.88 -20.54 -14.64
N PHE A 595 -20.88 -20.94 -13.84
CA PHE A 595 -21.28 -20.30 -12.58
C PHE A 595 -21.46 -18.78 -12.69
N ARG A 596 -22.17 -18.35 -13.73
CA ARG A 596 -22.37 -16.92 -14.04
C ARG A 596 -23.78 -16.63 -14.51
N TRP A 597 -24.17 -15.37 -14.40
CA TRP A 597 -25.43 -14.87 -14.95
C TRP A 597 -25.18 -14.03 -16.18
N ASP A 598 -26.03 -14.22 -17.18
CA ASP A 598 -26.22 -13.28 -18.27
C ASP A 598 -27.35 -12.31 -17.90
N VAL A 599 -27.07 -11.01 -17.84
CA VAL A 599 -27.95 -10.01 -17.21
C VAL A 599 -28.32 -8.90 -18.19
N GLN A 600 -29.62 -8.61 -18.30
CA GLN A 600 -30.13 -7.42 -18.96
C GLN A 600 -30.76 -6.49 -17.94
N ALA A 601 -30.34 -5.22 -17.95
CA ALA A 601 -30.83 -4.21 -17.00
C ALA A 601 -31.02 -2.86 -17.68
N ARG A 602 -31.98 -2.08 -17.17
CA ARG A 602 -32.12 -0.65 -17.50
C ARG A 602 -31.57 0.18 -16.36
N ILE A 603 -30.49 0.92 -16.56
CA ILE A 603 -29.83 1.73 -15.53
C ILE A 603 -29.79 3.18 -16.01
N ALA A 604 -30.37 4.09 -15.23
CA ALA A 604 -30.41 5.53 -15.55
C ALA A 604 -30.95 5.83 -16.96
N GLY A 605 -31.98 5.08 -17.38
CA GLY A 605 -32.63 5.25 -18.70
C GLY A 605 -31.97 4.51 -19.87
N GLU A 606 -30.78 3.93 -19.68
CA GLU A 606 -30.05 3.19 -20.71
C GLU A 606 -30.17 1.67 -20.48
N ASN A 607 -30.25 0.88 -21.57
CA ASN A 607 -30.28 -0.58 -21.50
C ASN A 607 -28.87 -1.14 -21.62
N TYR A 608 -28.54 -2.09 -20.76
CA TYR A 608 -27.24 -2.73 -20.69
C TYR A 608 -27.37 -4.25 -20.65
N HIS A 609 -26.34 -4.90 -21.19
CA HIS A 609 -26.18 -6.35 -21.21
C HIS A 609 -24.77 -6.69 -20.74
N TYR A 610 -24.66 -7.51 -19.70
CA TYR A 610 -23.37 -7.84 -19.08
C TYR A 610 -23.44 -9.18 -18.33
N THR A 611 -22.25 -9.67 -17.96
CA THR A 611 -22.08 -10.93 -17.24
C THR A 611 -21.77 -10.67 -15.77
N VAL A 612 -22.36 -11.47 -14.89
CA VAL A 612 -22.07 -11.47 -13.45
C VAL A 612 -21.48 -12.84 -13.06
N PRO A 613 -20.17 -12.93 -12.75
CA PRO A 613 -19.48 -14.21 -12.48
C PRO A 613 -19.69 -14.66 -11.03
N LEU A 614 -20.95 -14.80 -10.65
CA LEU A 614 -21.40 -15.20 -9.33
C LEU A 614 -22.53 -16.22 -9.48
N PHE A 615 -22.65 -17.17 -8.56
CA PHE A 615 -23.67 -18.22 -8.65
C PHE A 615 -24.95 -17.90 -7.87
N GLN A 616 -24.90 -16.93 -6.95
CA GLN A 616 -25.96 -16.65 -6.00
C GLN A 616 -27.17 -16.01 -6.69
N GLU A 617 -28.39 -16.37 -6.27
CA GLU A 617 -29.64 -15.88 -6.85
C GLU A 617 -29.81 -14.36 -6.79
N HIS A 618 -29.30 -13.75 -5.72
CA HIS A 618 -29.42 -12.32 -5.49
C HIS A 618 -28.42 -11.50 -6.31
N ALA A 619 -27.40 -12.14 -6.89
CA ALA A 619 -26.30 -11.46 -7.56
C ALA A 619 -26.73 -10.58 -8.75
N PRO A 620 -27.67 -10.99 -9.63
CA PRO A 620 -28.16 -10.12 -10.70
C PRO A 620 -28.80 -8.83 -10.20
N ALA A 621 -29.72 -8.90 -9.22
CA ALA A 621 -30.39 -7.71 -8.69
C ALA A 621 -29.40 -6.80 -7.94
N GLN A 622 -28.49 -7.38 -7.16
CA GLN A 622 -27.42 -6.63 -6.50
C GLN A 622 -26.51 -5.93 -7.53
N SER A 623 -26.16 -6.60 -8.63
CA SER A 623 -25.29 -6.03 -9.67
C SER A 623 -25.85 -4.74 -10.26
N VAL A 624 -27.18 -4.64 -10.40
CA VAL A 624 -27.87 -3.44 -10.89
C VAL A 624 -27.68 -2.27 -9.93
N GLY A 625 -27.79 -2.50 -8.61
CA GLY A 625 -27.54 -1.47 -7.59
C GLY A 625 -26.07 -1.04 -7.52
N LEU A 626 -25.13 -1.97 -7.69
CA LEU A 626 -23.70 -1.66 -7.74
C LEU A 626 -23.34 -0.86 -9.00
N LEU A 627 -23.86 -1.23 -10.16
CA LEU A 627 -23.63 -0.50 -11.41
C LEU A 627 -24.32 0.87 -11.43
N LEU A 628 -25.51 1.00 -10.82
CA LEU A 628 -26.10 2.32 -10.57
C LEU A 628 -25.18 3.16 -9.69
N THR A 629 -24.57 2.58 -8.65
CA THR A 629 -23.60 3.28 -7.80
C THR A 629 -22.41 3.79 -8.62
N VAL A 630 -21.83 2.95 -9.48
CA VAL A 630 -20.72 3.34 -10.37
C VAL A 630 -21.11 4.47 -11.33
N ARG A 631 -22.32 4.42 -11.89
CA ARG A 631 -22.87 5.50 -12.75
C ARG A 631 -22.96 6.82 -12.00
N GLU A 632 -23.53 6.81 -10.80
CA GLU A 632 -23.75 8.02 -9.98
C GLU A 632 -22.45 8.56 -9.36
N MET A 633 -21.40 7.73 -9.26
CA MET A 633 -20.04 8.21 -8.97
C MET A 633 -19.40 8.93 -10.16
N GLY A 634 -19.96 8.81 -11.37
CA GLY A 634 -19.45 9.43 -12.60
C GLY A 634 -18.41 8.61 -13.35
N PHE A 635 -18.31 7.29 -13.08
CA PHE A 635 -17.34 6.41 -13.72
C PHE A 635 -17.88 5.71 -14.97
N ASN A 636 -16.99 5.08 -15.74
CA ASN A 636 -17.30 4.52 -17.05
C ASN A 636 -18.07 3.19 -16.92
N MET A 637 -19.32 3.19 -17.38
CA MET A 637 -20.21 2.01 -17.29
C MET A 637 -19.77 0.82 -18.16
N PRO A 638 -19.41 1.00 -19.45
CA PRO A 638 -18.88 -0.10 -20.25
C PRO A 638 -17.64 -0.78 -19.63
N GLN A 639 -16.69 0.02 -19.14
CA GLN A 639 -15.50 -0.49 -18.46
C GLN A 639 -15.87 -1.20 -17.15
N ALA A 640 -16.82 -0.65 -16.39
CA ALA A 640 -17.30 -1.27 -15.16
C ALA A 640 -17.89 -2.67 -15.40
N MET A 641 -18.69 -2.83 -16.45
CA MET A 641 -19.28 -4.12 -16.82
C MET A 641 -18.22 -5.10 -17.31
N ALA A 642 -17.26 -4.62 -18.11
CA ALA A 642 -16.13 -5.44 -18.56
C ALA A 642 -15.28 -5.93 -17.37
N SER A 643 -15.05 -5.07 -16.37
CA SER A 643 -14.36 -5.42 -15.13
C SER A 643 -15.17 -6.39 -14.29
N TYR A 644 -16.48 -6.18 -14.12
CA TYR A 644 -17.36 -7.11 -13.39
C TYR A 644 -17.30 -8.51 -13.99
N ALA A 645 -17.27 -8.63 -15.32
CA ALA A 645 -17.22 -9.93 -15.99
C ALA A 645 -15.90 -10.71 -15.78
N LYS A 646 -14.83 -10.08 -15.26
CA LYS A 646 -13.56 -10.75 -14.97
C LYS A 646 -13.69 -11.71 -13.78
N PRO A 647 -12.80 -12.71 -13.66
CA PRO A 647 -12.76 -13.56 -12.47
C PRO A 647 -12.63 -12.74 -11.18
N LEU A 648 -13.58 -12.93 -10.26
CA LEU A 648 -13.62 -12.25 -8.97
C LEU A 648 -13.06 -13.17 -7.89
N ASP A 649 -12.03 -12.71 -7.15
CA ASP A 649 -11.65 -13.38 -5.91
C ASP A 649 -12.67 -13.05 -4.81
N THR A 650 -13.75 -13.84 -4.76
CA THR A 650 -14.84 -13.63 -3.80
C THR A 650 -14.32 -13.69 -2.36
N PHE A 651 -14.84 -12.80 -1.51
CA PHE A 651 -14.59 -12.87 -0.08
C PHE A 651 -15.14 -14.18 0.49
N GLU A 652 -14.50 -14.71 1.53
CA GLU A 652 -14.78 -16.06 2.06
C GLU A 652 -16.26 -16.26 2.45
N SER A 653 -16.97 -15.20 2.88
CA SER A 653 -18.39 -15.26 3.24
C SER A 653 -19.36 -15.06 2.08
N MET A 654 -18.87 -14.93 0.84
CA MET A 654 -19.72 -14.93 -0.36
C MET A 654 -20.05 -16.36 -0.79
N GLY A 655 -19.38 -17.36 -0.22
CA GLY A 655 -19.46 -18.74 -0.68
C GLY A 655 -18.51 -18.97 -1.85
N ARG A 656 -17.74 -20.05 -1.75
CA ARG A 656 -16.75 -20.43 -2.76
C ARG A 656 -17.02 -21.85 -3.22
N ILE A 657 -16.88 -22.08 -4.51
CA ILE A 657 -17.17 -23.38 -5.12
C ILE A 657 -15.87 -23.94 -5.68
N PHE A 658 -15.53 -25.14 -5.23
CA PHE A 658 -14.34 -25.85 -5.65
C PHE A 658 -14.70 -27.23 -6.19
N LYS A 659 -13.96 -27.68 -7.18
CA LYS A 659 -13.81 -29.10 -7.49
C LYS A 659 -12.55 -29.60 -6.80
N VAL A 660 -12.70 -30.55 -5.90
CA VAL A 660 -11.57 -31.21 -5.23
C VAL A 660 -11.43 -32.60 -5.82
N ALA A 661 -10.24 -32.94 -6.32
CA ALA A 661 -9.96 -34.22 -6.95
C ALA A 661 -8.68 -34.84 -6.38
N SER A 662 -8.77 -36.09 -5.93
CA SER A 662 -7.63 -36.95 -5.58
C SER A 662 -7.47 -38.07 -6.62
N SER A 663 -6.52 -38.98 -6.40
CA SER A 663 -6.37 -40.18 -7.23
C SER A 663 -7.55 -41.16 -7.13
N THR A 664 -8.40 -41.04 -6.10
CA THR A 664 -9.47 -42.00 -5.80
C THR A 664 -10.88 -41.43 -5.84
N ARG A 665 -11.06 -40.10 -5.77
CA ARG A 665 -12.37 -39.44 -5.77
C ARG A 665 -12.31 -38.01 -6.26
N SER A 666 -13.41 -37.51 -6.81
CA SER A 666 -13.66 -36.10 -7.09
C SER A 666 -15.01 -35.68 -6.53
N PHE A 667 -15.08 -34.54 -5.84
CA PHE A 667 -16.31 -34.00 -5.28
C PHE A 667 -16.39 -32.48 -5.47
N ILE A 668 -17.61 -31.94 -5.44
CA ILE A 668 -17.84 -30.49 -5.41
C ILE A 668 -17.87 -30.06 -3.96
N PHE A 669 -17.12 -29.03 -3.61
CA PHE A 669 -17.14 -28.42 -2.30
C PHE A 669 -17.67 -26.98 -2.39
N TYR A 670 -18.83 -26.74 -1.79
CA TYR A 670 -19.37 -25.43 -1.53
C TYR A 670 -18.98 -24.96 -0.13
N ASP A 671 -17.95 -24.11 -0.07
CA ASP A 671 -17.36 -23.61 1.16
C ASP A 671 -18.05 -22.32 1.64
N GLN A 672 -18.85 -22.45 2.70
CA GLN A 672 -19.43 -21.35 3.50
C GLN A 672 -18.96 -21.45 4.97
N SER A 673 -17.88 -22.19 5.21
CA SER A 673 -17.39 -22.54 6.55
C SER A 673 -16.90 -21.37 7.43
N PRO A 674 -16.54 -20.17 6.93
CA PRO A 674 -16.04 -19.11 7.80
C PRO A 674 -17.09 -18.51 8.75
N ARG A 675 -18.35 -18.35 8.31
CA ARG A 675 -19.42 -17.65 9.05
C ARG A 675 -20.81 -18.10 8.61
N GLY A 676 -21.71 -18.33 9.57
CA GLY A 676 -23.09 -18.74 9.32
C GLY A 676 -24.06 -18.08 10.29
N ALA A 677 -24.94 -17.24 9.76
CA ALA A 677 -26.15 -16.76 10.44
C ALA A 677 -27.38 -17.28 9.70
N ILE A 678 -28.56 -17.27 10.33
CA ILE A 678 -29.77 -17.89 9.74
C ILE A 678 -30.10 -17.39 8.32
N GLN A 679 -29.91 -16.09 8.05
CA GLN A 679 -30.13 -15.54 6.71
C GLN A 679 -29.10 -16.04 5.68
N GLY A 680 -27.87 -16.30 6.13
CA GLY A 680 -26.84 -16.95 5.32
C GLY A 680 -27.21 -18.39 5.00
N PHE A 681 -27.75 -19.14 5.97
CA PHE A 681 -28.28 -20.48 5.73
C PHE A 681 -29.40 -20.47 4.69
N ARG A 682 -30.41 -19.59 4.84
CA ARG A 682 -31.48 -19.44 3.84
C ARG A 682 -30.94 -19.19 2.43
N SER A 683 -29.99 -18.26 2.29
CA SER A 683 -29.38 -17.96 0.99
C SER A 683 -28.61 -19.16 0.43
N ALA A 684 -27.73 -19.76 1.23
CA ALA A 684 -26.90 -20.89 0.77
C ALA A 684 -27.77 -22.08 0.35
N PHE A 685 -28.81 -22.41 1.12
CA PHE A 685 -29.75 -23.48 0.81
C PHE A 685 -30.62 -23.18 -0.43
N ALA A 686 -31.00 -21.92 -0.66
CA ALA A 686 -31.66 -21.53 -1.91
C ALA A 686 -30.73 -21.74 -3.11
N ASP A 687 -29.44 -21.42 -2.97
CA ASP A 687 -28.44 -21.60 -4.00
C ASP A 687 -28.14 -23.09 -4.30
N LEU A 688 -28.32 -24.00 -3.33
CA LEU A 688 -28.11 -25.44 -3.51
C LEU A 688 -28.91 -26.03 -4.69
N LYS A 689 -30.09 -25.46 -4.99
CA LYS A 689 -30.96 -25.91 -6.09
C LYS A 689 -30.34 -25.69 -7.48
N ARG A 690 -29.25 -24.92 -7.57
CA ARG A 690 -28.57 -24.57 -8.84
C ARG A 690 -27.37 -25.45 -9.15
N PHE A 691 -26.98 -26.33 -8.23
CA PHE A 691 -25.87 -27.24 -8.45
C PHE A 691 -26.32 -28.47 -9.22
N ASN A 692 -25.53 -28.83 -10.23
CA ASN A 692 -25.64 -30.10 -10.92
C ASN A 692 -24.54 -31.03 -10.41
N PHE A 693 -24.92 -32.09 -9.71
CA PHE A 693 -24.03 -33.16 -9.27
C PHE A 693 -24.77 -34.49 -9.27
N THR A 694 -24.00 -35.58 -9.21
CA THR A 694 -24.50 -36.95 -9.39
C THR A 694 -24.37 -37.80 -8.13
N GLY A 695 -23.57 -37.39 -7.15
CA GLY A 695 -23.38 -38.08 -5.89
C GLY A 695 -24.27 -37.55 -4.77
N ARG A 696 -23.87 -37.84 -3.54
CA ARG A 696 -24.65 -37.56 -2.33
C ARG A 696 -24.45 -36.13 -1.84
N LYS A 697 -25.47 -35.58 -1.18
CA LYS A 697 -25.40 -34.33 -0.40
C LYS A 697 -24.84 -34.63 0.98
N VAL A 698 -23.62 -34.15 1.23
CA VAL A 698 -22.89 -34.31 2.49
C VAL A 698 -22.73 -32.94 3.13
N PHE A 699 -23.43 -32.70 4.24
CA PHE A 699 -23.41 -31.41 4.93
C PHE A 699 -22.66 -31.50 6.25
N LEU A 700 -21.86 -30.49 6.56
CA LEU A 700 -21.34 -30.24 7.90
C LEU A 700 -21.82 -28.88 8.39
N LEU A 701 -22.77 -28.88 9.32
CA LEU A 701 -23.44 -27.68 9.79
C LEU A 701 -23.14 -27.39 11.26
N GLY A 702 -22.68 -26.18 11.53
CA GLY A 702 -22.69 -25.59 12.86
C GLY A 702 -23.97 -24.80 13.09
N GLY A 703 -24.46 -24.75 14.32
CA GLY A 703 -25.58 -23.88 14.70
C GLY A 703 -25.33 -22.39 14.38
N SER A 704 -26.42 -21.61 14.30
CA SER A 704 -26.34 -20.14 14.14
C SER A 704 -25.98 -19.39 15.43
N SER A 705 -26.05 -20.06 16.59
CA SER A 705 -25.79 -19.54 17.93
C SER A 705 -25.28 -20.67 18.81
N THR A 706 -24.21 -20.42 19.57
CA THR A 706 -23.53 -21.43 20.40
C THR A 706 -23.49 -21.07 21.88
N LYS A 707 -24.12 -19.95 22.26
CA LYS A 707 -23.91 -19.30 23.56
C LYS A 707 -24.99 -19.60 24.61
N VAL A 708 -26.26 -19.58 24.21
CA VAL A 708 -27.42 -19.72 25.11
C VAL A 708 -28.49 -20.56 24.42
N ASP A 709 -29.08 -21.48 25.19
CA ASP A 709 -30.22 -22.30 24.78
C ASP A 709 -31.54 -21.59 25.15
N ASP A 710 -31.98 -20.68 24.30
CA ASP A 710 -33.24 -19.97 24.45
C ASP A 710 -34.18 -20.24 23.27
N GLU A 711 -35.43 -19.77 23.36
CA GLU A 711 -36.42 -19.94 22.29
C GLU A 711 -35.94 -19.34 20.95
N PHE A 712 -35.07 -18.33 20.97
CA PHE A 712 -34.49 -17.77 19.75
C PHE A 712 -33.51 -18.72 19.09
N THR A 713 -32.54 -19.27 19.85
CA THR A 713 -31.61 -20.30 19.35
C THR A 713 -32.39 -21.50 18.82
N LYS A 714 -33.35 -22.01 19.59
CA LYS A 714 -34.22 -23.12 19.19
C LYS A 714 -34.96 -22.85 17.88
N THR A 715 -35.61 -21.68 17.77
CA THR A 715 -36.35 -21.28 16.55
C THR A 715 -35.42 -21.27 15.33
N GLN A 716 -34.22 -20.68 15.45
CA GLN A 716 -33.27 -20.65 14.33
C GLN A 716 -32.73 -22.02 13.95
N HIS A 717 -32.47 -22.89 14.94
CA HIS A 717 -31.94 -24.23 14.67
C HIS A 717 -33.00 -25.15 14.08
N ASN A 718 -34.26 -25.04 14.52
CA ASN A 718 -35.40 -25.71 13.88
C ASN A 718 -35.57 -25.25 12.44
N GLU A 719 -35.41 -23.96 12.16
CA GLU A 719 -35.43 -23.47 10.78
C GLU A 719 -34.28 -24.04 9.94
N ILE A 720 -33.08 -24.20 10.51
CA ILE A 720 -31.99 -24.91 9.84
C ILE A 720 -32.39 -26.37 9.55
N ALA A 721 -33.07 -27.05 10.48
CA ALA A 721 -33.57 -28.40 10.27
C ALA A 721 -34.59 -28.46 9.12
N GLU A 722 -35.51 -27.50 9.02
CA GLU A 722 -36.46 -27.39 7.90
C GLU A 722 -35.75 -27.22 6.56
N LEU A 723 -34.71 -26.38 6.51
CA LEU A 723 -33.88 -26.21 5.31
C LEU A 723 -33.15 -27.51 4.94
N VAL A 724 -32.62 -28.23 5.93
CA VAL A 724 -31.97 -29.54 5.75
C VAL A 724 -32.96 -30.57 5.21
N ASN A 725 -34.15 -30.69 5.79
CA ASN A 725 -35.21 -31.59 5.33
C ASN A 725 -35.60 -31.29 3.86
N ALA A 726 -35.76 -30.00 3.52
CA ALA A 726 -36.11 -29.59 2.17
C ALA A 726 -34.98 -29.76 1.14
N SER A 727 -33.74 -29.96 1.61
CA SER A 727 -32.56 -30.07 0.73
C SER A 727 -32.39 -31.46 0.15
N GLY A 728 -33.02 -32.50 0.71
CA GLY A 728 -32.78 -33.90 0.35
C GLY A 728 -31.35 -34.34 0.69
N VAL A 729 -30.85 -33.95 1.87
CA VAL A 729 -29.53 -34.33 2.36
C VAL A 729 -29.42 -35.85 2.53
N ASP A 730 -28.26 -36.43 2.22
CA ASP A 730 -28.01 -37.86 2.45
C ASP A 730 -27.26 -38.08 3.77
N ARG A 731 -26.33 -37.17 4.08
CA ARG A 731 -25.46 -37.25 5.26
C ARG A 731 -25.31 -35.89 5.93
N LEU A 732 -25.67 -35.81 7.20
CA LEU A 732 -25.55 -34.62 8.03
C LEU A 732 -24.53 -34.86 9.14
N TYR A 733 -23.52 -34.02 9.17
CA TYR A 733 -22.60 -33.87 10.29
C TYR A 733 -22.91 -32.54 10.97
N THR A 734 -22.85 -32.49 12.30
CA THR A 734 -23.00 -31.22 13.01
C THR A 734 -21.95 -31.02 14.09
N THR A 735 -21.82 -29.76 14.51
CA THR A 735 -20.91 -29.34 15.56
C THR A 735 -21.46 -28.13 16.31
N GLY A 736 -21.03 -27.94 17.55
CA GLY A 736 -21.41 -26.85 18.41
C GLY A 736 -22.61 -27.17 19.30
N ASN A 737 -22.67 -26.43 20.41
CA ASN A 737 -23.77 -26.48 21.37
C ASN A 737 -25.13 -26.29 20.67
N PHE A 738 -26.14 -26.99 21.17
CA PHE A 738 -27.54 -26.86 20.73
C PHE A 738 -27.83 -27.34 19.29
N ALA A 739 -26.84 -27.93 18.60
CA ALA A 739 -27.05 -28.59 17.32
C ALA A 739 -28.06 -29.76 17.39
N TYR A 740 -28.36 -30.26 18.59
CA TYR A 740 -29.41 -31.26 18.79
C TYR A 740 -30.79 -30.78 18.31
N HIS A 741 -31.10 -29.47 18.38
CA HIS A 741 -32.34 -28.94 17.79
C HIS A 741 -32.39 -29.14 16.27
N ILE A 742 -31.24 -29.16 15.59
CA ILE A 742 -31.16 -29.46 14.15
C ILE A 742 -31.45 -30.95 13.92
N HIS A 743 -30.90 -31.83 14.76
CA HIS A 743 -31.10 -33.28 14.65
C HIS A 743 -32.54 -33.70 14.94
N ASP A 744 -33.07 -33.22 16.06
CA ASP A 744 -34.40 -33.57 16.55
C ASP A 744 -35.49 -33.01 15.61
N GLY A 745 -35.16 -31.96 14.85
CA GLY A 745 -36.02 -31.38 13.81
C GLY A 745 -35.99 -32.11 12.46
N LEU A 746 -35.18 -33.17 12.29
CA LEU A 746 -35.17 -33.94 11.04
C LEU A 746 -36.43 -34.80 10.89
N SER A 747 -37.09 -34.70 9.73
CA SER A 747 -38.30 -35.47 9.44
C SER A 747 -38.02 -36.87 8.88
N ASP A 748 -36.83 -37.08 8.33
CA ASP A 748 -36.41 -38.35 7.73
C ASP A 748 -35.36 -39.04 8.58
N ALA A 749 -35.78 -40.10 9.29
CA ALA A 749 -34.90 -40.89 10.15
C ALA A 749 -33.86 -41.73 9.37
N SER A 750 -33.94 -41.78 8.04
CA SER A 750 -32.96 -42.49 7.20
C SER A 750 -31.72 -41.65 6.89
N VAL A 751 -31.76 -40.34 7.12
CA VAL A 751 -30.60 -39.47 6.99
C VAL A 751 -29.52 -39.92 7.96
N PHE A 752 -28.30 -40.12 7.45
CA PHE A 752 -27.17 -40.45 8.30
C PHE A 752 -26.75 -39.21 9.09
N VAL A 753 -26.78 -39.28 10.42
CA VAL A 753 -26.42 -38.16 11.30
C VAL A 753 -25.25 -38.52 12.21
N LYS A 754 -24.26 -37.63 12.30
CA LYS A 754 -23.18 -37.67 13.31
C LYS A 754 -22.91 -36.29 13.89
N HIS A 755 -22.47 -36.25 15.14
CA HIS A 755 -22.16 -35.03 15.85
C HIS A 755 -20.81 -35.14 16.56
N SER A 756 -20.00 -34.09 16.46
CA SER A 756 -18.80 -33.94 17.28
C SER A 756 -18.43 -32.47 17.42
N ASP A 757 -17.88 -32.11 18.57
CA ASP A 757 -17.24 -30.80 18.79
C ASP A 757 -15.72 -30.86 18.52
N ASP A 758 -15.18 -32.03 18.19
CA ASP A 758 -13.80 -32.21 17.77
C ASP A 758 -13.68 -32.05 16.24
N LEU A 759 -13.05 -30.96 15.81
CA LEU A 759 -12.82 -30.66 14.39
C LEU A 759 -11.94 -31.70 13.69
N ASP A 760 -11.02 -32.36 14.40
CA ASP A 760 -10.16 -33.39 13.83
C ASP A 760 -10.92 -34.71 13.64
N GLU A 761 -11.87 -35.00 14.53
CA GLU A 761 -12.79 -36.14 14.35
C GLU A 761 -13.74 -35.92 13.18
N LEU A 762 -14.32 -34.73 13.06
CA LEU A 762 -15.16 -34.35 11.92
C LEU A 762 -14.40 -34.44 10.59
N GLU A 763 -13.15 -33.97 10.57
CA GLU A 763 -12.26 -34.12 9.42
C GLU A 763 -12.11 -35.58 9.01
N LYS A 764 -11.78 -36.43 9.98
CA LYS A 764 -11.58 -37.86 9.74
C LYS A 764 -12.84 -38.51 9.19
N TRP A 765 -14.02 -38.21 9.75
CA TRP A 765 -15.26 -38.76 9.24
C TRP A 765 -15.58 -38.30 7.81
N LEU A 766 -15.38 -37.01 7.49
CA LEU A 766 -15.55 -36.54 6.12
C LEU A 766 -14.56 -37.21 5.17
N ASP A 767 -13.31 -37.39 5.60
CA ASP A 767 -12.28 -38.07 4.81
C ASP A 767 -12.61 -39.53 4.55
N ASP A 768 -13.15 -40.26 5.53
CA ASP A 768 -13.48 -41.67 5.38
C ASP A 768 -14.75 -41.89 4.54
N GLU A 769 -15.69 -40.93 4.57
CA GLU A 769 -17.04 -41.14 4.04
C GLU A 769 -17.29 -40.48 2.68
N LEU A 770 -16.58 -39.40 2.32
CA LEU A 770 -16.75 -38.72 1.02
C LEU A 770 -16.42 -39.66 -0.14
N GLN A 771 -17.30 -39.71 -1.13
CA GLN A 771 -17.20 -40.55 -2.33
C GLN A 771 -17.08 -39.71 -3.60
N ASP A 772 -16.76 -40.37 -4.71
CA ASP A 772 -16.74 -39.74 -6.02
C ASP A 772 -18.14 -39.22 -6.40
N GLY A 773 -18.20 -38.00 -6.94
CA GLY A 773 -19.42 -37.30 -7.33
C GLY A 773 -20.15 -36.58 -6.20
N ASP A 774 -19.72 -36.72 -4.94
CA ASP A 774 -20.40 -36.08 -3.79
C ASP A 774 -20.41 -34.55 -3.87
N PHE A 775 -21.37 -33.96 -3.16
CA PHE A 775 -21.48 -32.53 -2.91
C PHE A 775 -21.30 -32.25 -1.42
N LEU A 776 -20.17 -31.64 -1.07
CA LEU A 776 -19.84 -31.21 0.28
C LEU A 776 -20.28 -29.76 0.50
N PHE A 777 -21.02 -29.50 1.58
CA PHE A 777 -21.36 -28.15 2.02
C PHE A 777 -21.03 -27.98 3.50
N ILE A 778 -20.24 -26.96 3.82
CA ILE A 778 -19.83 -26.67 5.20
C ILE A 778 -20.26 -25.24 5.55
N MET A 779 -20.98 -25.06 6.66
CA MET A 779 -21.41 -23.74 7.14
C MET A 779 -21.66 -23.74 8.65
N GLY A 780 -21.36 -22.65 9.34
CA GLY A 780 -21.67 -22.51 10.77
C GLY A 780 -21.16 -21.20 11.37
N ASP A 781 -21.56 -20.89 12.60
CA ASP A 781 -21.13 -19.67 13.28
C ASP A 781 -19.59 -19.54 13.33
N ALA A 782 -19.11 -18.29 13.24
CA ALA A 782 -17.67 -18.00 13.17
C ALA A 782 -16.88 -18.52 14.39
N SER A 783 -17.52 -18.64 15.56
CA SER A 783 -16.91 -19.14 16.79
C SER A 783 -16.56 -20.62 16.75
N LEU A 784 -17.10 -21.39 15.78
CA LEU A 784 -16.83 -22.82 15.61
C LEU A 784 -15.56 -23.09 14.80
N TYR A 785 -14.94 -22.05 14.21
CA TYR A 785 -13.71 -22.15 13.44
C TYR A 785 -13.74 -23.18 12.29
N LEU A 786 -14.91 -23.48 11.74
CA LEU A 786 -15.08 -24.43 10.61
C LEU A 786 -14.26 -24.04 9.37
N GLY A 787 -13.92 -22.76 9.20
CA GLY A 787 -12.96 -22.28 8.20
C GLY A 787 -11.60 -22.99 8.21
N ARG A 788 -11.17 -23.53 9.36
CA ARG A 788 -9.95 -24.37 9.44
C ARG A 788 -10.16 -25.69 8.72
N LEU A 789 -11.31 -26.32 8.94
CA LEU A 789 -11.68 -27.58 8.33
C LEU A 789 -11.91 -27.44 6.82
N GLY A 790 -12.61 -26.38 6.38
CA GLY A 790 -12.74 -26.07 4.95
C GLY A 790 -11.38 -25.99 4.25
N LYS A 791 -10.41 -25.27 4.84
CA LYS A 791 -9.03 -25.22 4.32
C LYS A 791 -8.33 -26.58 4.29
N LYS A 792 -8.59 -27.46 5.25
CA LYS A 792 -8.03 -28.83 5.24
C LYS A 792 -8.64 -29.66 4.12
N MET A 793 -9.95 -29.57 3.88
CA MET A 793 -10.63 -30.25 2.76
C MET A 793 -10.08 -29.84 1.40
N LEU A 794 -9.78 -28.55 1.21
CA LEU A 794 -9.16 -28.05 -0.02
C LEU A 794 -7.73 -28.59 -0.27
N LYS A 795 -7.05 -29.10 0.77
CA LYS A 795 -5.70 -29.68 0.67
C LYS A 795 -5.69 -31.19 0.41
N LYS A 796 -6.85 -31.86 0.40
CA LYS A 796 -6.95 -33.33 0.21
C LYS A 796 -6.74 -33.77 -1.24
N GLY A 797 -6.58 -32.85 -2.18
CA GLY A 797 -6.35 -33.16 -3.59
C GLY A 797 -6.01 -31.92 -4.41
N THR A 798 -5.95 -32.09 -5.73
CA THR A 798 -5.90 -30.98 -6.67
C THR A 798 -7.22 -30.20 -6.58
N CYS A 799 -7.11 -28.90 -6.33
CA CYS A 799 -8.24 -28.01 -6.16
C CYS A 799 -8.37 -27.09 -7.37
N SER A 800 -9.53 -27.10 -8.02
CA SER A 800 -9.89 -26.17 -9.09
C SER A 800 -11.07 -25.32 -8.63
N ARG A 801 -10.89 -24.01 -8.58
CA ARG A 801 -11.96 -23.08 -8.25
C ARG A 801 -12.93 -22.98 -9.43
N LEU A 802 -14.22 -23.14 -9.14
CA LEU A 802 -15.30 -23.02 -10.12
C LEU A 802 -16.00 -21.65 -10.03
N ALA A 803 -16.16 -21.10 -8.81
CA ALA A 803 -16.69 -19.76 -8.53
C ALA A 803 -16.17 -19.22 -7.20
#